data_AF-A0A448BYN0-F1
#
_entry.id   AF-A0A448BYN0-F1
#
_cell.length_a   1.000
_cell.length_b   1.000
_cell.length_c   1.000
_cell.angle_alpha   90.00
_cell.angle_beta   90.00
_cell.angle_gamma   90.00
#
_symmetry.space_group_name_H-M   'P 1'
#
loop_
_entity.id
_entity.type
_entity.pdbx_description
1 polymer ?
#
loop_
_entity_poly.entity_id
_entity_poly.type
_entity_poly.pdbx_seq_one_letter_code
_entity_poly.pdbx_strand_id
1 'polypeptide(L)'
;MTTRNPFSRRARLPLAVSLASSLAAPAFGVTFNIGEIEGSFDSALSVGASWSTAKPNKNLIGVNNGGKGLSQTSDDSHLNFKRGETFSKVFKGIHDLELKYGDTGVFLRGKYWYDFELKDEHREFKDIDDSGRKTLAKSSGAELLDAFIYHNYAIGDLPGSVRLGKQVVNWGESTFIQNGISAINPIDVTAFRRPGSEIKEGLIPVNMFYLSQNLTDNLSAEGFYQIEWDQTVVDNCGTFFSQPDVVADGCDQNLAVLTNNKASINLLNNVLAGAGLSVTPSPWDEGILVRRGPDRDARDSGQYGFALRYFADELNTEFGAYYMNYHSRLPIFSGQGASASTMAAINDLATRLAAINPALAAQAAAAATAGNSSYFIEYPEDIRMFGLSFSTTLPNGTAWSGEVSYRPNAPVQLNTTDILFAGLDPVSIGGNRPYDNASVLNGQAGQDLHGYRRKEITQLQTTLTHFFDQVMGAERLTLVGEIGWTHVGGLESTSKARYGRDPVFGPGPLPGTISGLASCQALNVSTLGTAEANNVSRYCENDGYTTSDAWGYRARAIWDYNDVFMGVNLKPSVAWSHDVDGYSPGPGANFEEGRKAVSLGVDAEYQNTYTASLSYTNFFDGKYTTVDDRDFVALSFGMNF
;
A
#
# COMPACT_ATOMS: atom_id res chain seq x y z
N MET A 1 25.56 7.97 36.35
CA MET A 1 25.56 6.53 36.67
C MET A 1 24.18 6.15 37.16
N THR A 2 23.34 5.63 36.26
CA THR A 2 22.02 5.09 36.59
C THR A 2 22.08 3.59 36.38
N THR A 3 21.90 2.86 37.47
CA THR A 3 21.99 1.40 37.56
C THR A 3 20.90 0.75 36.70
N ARG A 4 21.28 0.17 35.57
CA ARG A 4 20.40 -0.69 34.76
C ARG A 4 20.13 -1.98 35.54
N ASN A 5 18.87 -2.24 35.87
CA ASN A 5 18.43 -3.41 36.63
C ASN A 5 18.56 -4.69 35.76
N PRO A 6 19.45 -5.64 36.08
CA PRO A 6 19.72 -6.82 35.25
C PRO A 6 18.61 -7.88 35.25
N PHE A 7 17.52 -7.66 35.99
CA PHE A 7 16.38 -8.58 36.09
C PHE A 7 15.50 -8.62 34.83
N SER A 8 15.36 -7.52 34.08
CA SER A 8 14.48 -7.48 32.88
C SER A 8 15.06 -8.28 31.70
N ARG A 9 16.39 -8.40 31.60
CA ARG A 9 17.06 -9.19 30.55
C ARG A 9 16.98 -10.70 30.81
N ARG A 10 16.84 -11.12 32.08
CA ARG A 10 16.74 -12.54 32.48
C ARG A 10 15.30 -13.07 32.52
N ALA A 11 14.28 -12.21 32.43
CA ALA A 11 12.88 -12.64 32.31
C ALA A 11 12.46 -12.95 30.86
N ARG A 12 13.19 -12.43 29.86
CA ARG A 12 12.92 -12.67 28.43
C ARG A 12 13.33 -14.08 27.96
N LEU A 13 14.43 -14.62 28.50
CA LEU A 13 14.91 -15.97 28.14
C LEU A 13 13.96 -17.09 28.62
N PRO A 14 13.46 -17.09 29.86
CA PRO A 14 12.49 -18.07 30.34
C PRO A 14 11.15 -18.00 29.60
N LEU A 15 10.71 -16.80 29.18
CA LEU A 15 9.47 -16.63 28.41
C LEU A 15 9.62 -17.16 26.97
N ALA A 16 10.75 -16.91 26.33
CA ALA A 16 11.08 -17.47 25.01
C ALA A 16 11.26 -18.99 25.07
N VAL A 17 11.89 -19.50 26.12
CA VAL A 17 12.04 -20.94 26.36
C VAL A 17 10.69 -21.57 26.72
N SER A 18 9.81 -20.91 27.47
CA SER A 18 8.47 -21.44 27.76
C SER A 18 7.57 -21.44 26.53
N LEU A 19 7.67 -20.42 25.66
CA LEU A 19 6.96 -20.39 24.38
C LEU A 19 7.44 -21.54 23.47
N ALA A 20 8.76 -21.73 23.37
CA ALA A 20 9.36 -22.84 22.62
C ALA A 20 9.00 -24.21 23.22
N SER A 21 8.80 -24.31 24.54
CA SER A 21 8.39 -25.53 25.22
C SER A 21 6.90 -25.84 25.04
N SER A 22 6.04 -24.82 24.93
CA SER A 22 4.61 -25.01 24.62
C SER A 22 4.36 -25.39 23.16
N LEU A 23 5.29 -25.08 22.25
CA LEU A 23 5.27 -25.53 20.85
C LEU A 23 5.66 -27.02 20.69
N ALA A 24 6.05 -27.72 21.78
CA ALA A 24 6.39 -29.14 21.77
C ALA A 24 5.21 -30.06 22.16
N ALA A 25 4.04 -29.51 22.48
CA ALA A 25 2.82 -30.29 22.70
C ALA A 25 2.18 -30.69 21.37
N PRO A 26 1.55 -31.88 21.25
CA PRO A 26 0.80 -32.23 20.06
C PRO A 26 -0.35 -31.24 19.90
N ALA A 27 -0.28 -30.49 18.83
CA ALA A 27 -1.17 -29.41 18.51
C ALA A 27 -2.37 -30.05 17.76
N PHE A 28 -3.53 -30.14 18.41
CA PHE A 28 -4.76 -30.67 17.82
C PHE A 28 -5.79 -29.56 17.68
N GLY A 29 -6.32 -29.37 16.48
CA GLY A 29 -7.56 -28.64 16.24
C GLY A 29 -8.67 -29.34 16.96
N VAL A 30 -9.46 -28.57 17.70
CA VAL A 30 -10.45 -29.15 18.60
C VAL A 30 -11.80 -29.06 17.92
N THR A 31 -12.28 -30.20 17.42
CA THR A 31 -13.71 -30.37 17.16
C THR A 31 -14.40 -30.81 18.46
N PHE A 32 -15.50 -30.16 18.79
CA PHE A 32 -16.24 -30.42 20.02
C PHE A 32 -17.73 -30.29 19.80
N ASN A 33 -18.52 -31.04 20.56
CA ASN A 33 -19.98 -30.98 20.50
C ASN A 33 -20.53 -30.52 21.84
N ILE A 34 -21.37 -29.48 21.84
CA ILE A 34 -22.10 -29.01 23.02
C ILE A 34 -23.60 -29.22 22.76
N GLY A 35 -24.10 -30.41 23.10
CA GLY A 35 -25.46 -30.81 22.74
C GLY A 35 -25.59 -30.99 21.22
N GLU A 36 -26.44 -30.18 20.60
CA GLU A 36 -26.67 -30.15 19.14
C GLU A 36 -25.75 -29.15 18.41
N ILE A 37 -24.91 -28.42 19.15
CA ILE A 37 -23.96 -27.47 18.56
C ILE A 37 -22.67 -28.22 18.22
N GLU A 38 -22.30 -28.21 16.95
CA GLU A 38 -21.00 -28.67 16.45
C GLU A 38 -20.04 -27.49 16.42
N GLY A 39 -18.89 -27.61 17.08
CA GLY A 39 -17.86 -26.57 17.14
C GLY A 39 -16.53 -27.04 16.57
N SER A 40 -15.84 -26.16 15.85
CA SER A 40 -14.43 -26.34 15.49
C SER A 40 -13.61 -25.13 15.91
N PHE A 41 -12.41 -25.39 16.40
CA PHE A 41 -11.44 -24.35 16.73
C PHE A 41 -10.08 -24.70 16.14
N ASP A 42 -9.66 -23.90 15.15
CA ASP A 42 -8.41 -24.06 14.41
C ASP A 42 -7.48 -22.91 14.77
N SER A 43 -6.19 -23.21 14.95
CA SER A 43 -5.17 -22.24 15.34
C SER A 43 -3.94 -22.34 14.47
N ALA A 44 -3.41 -21.19 14.05
CA ALA A 44 -2.12 -21.10 13.40
C ALA A 44 -1.25 -20.09 14.15
N LEU A 45 -0.08 -20.54 14.60
CA LEU A 45 0.92 -19.73 15.29
C LEU A 45 2.18 -19.66 14.43
N SER A 46 2.85 -18.53 14.42
CA SER A 46 4.17 -18.43 13.78
C SER A 46 5.07 -17.40 14.42
N VAL A 47 6.37 -17.65 14.25
CA VAL A 47 7.45 -16.73 14.61
C VAL A 47 8.36 -16.58 13.40
N GLY A 48 8.79 -15.36 13.11
CA GLY A 48 9.70 -15.13 12.01
C GLY A 48 10.47 -13.84 12.14
N ALA A 49 11.51 -13.71 11.32
CA ALA A 49 12.33 -12.52 11.24
C ALA A 49 12.76 -12.26 9.79
N SER A 50 12.99 -10.99 9.48
CA SER A 50 13.51 -10.55 8.19
C SER A 50 14.69 -9.61 8.34
N TRP A 51 15.63 -9.69 7.40
CA TRP A 51 16.85 -8.91 7.35
C TRP A 51 16.98 -8.18 6.02
N SER A 52 17.34 -6.90 6.06
CA SER A 52 17.71 -6.15 4.87
C SER A 52 19.06 -6.66 4.34
N THR A 53 19.21 -6.73 3.02
CA THR A 53 20.45 -7.18 2.36
C THR A 53 21.03 -6.16 1.38
N ALA A 54 20.26 -5.13 1.03
CA ALA A 54 20.69 -4.02 0.19
C ALA A 54 21.13 -2.80 1.04
N LYS A 55 21.97 -1.95 0.44
CA LYS A 55 22.36 -0.67 1.05
C LYS A 55 21.36 0.41 0.63
N PRO A 56 20.98 1.34 1.52
CA PRO A 56 20.08 2.43 1.15
C PRO A 56 20.55 3.21 -0.08
N ASN A 57 19.65 3.42 -1.04
CA ASN A 57 19.91 4.17 -2.25
C ASN A 57 19.83 5.67 -1.96
N LYS A 58 20.96 6.37 -2.04
CA LYS A 58 21.01 7.81 -1.76
C LYS A 58 20.13 8.65 -2.68
N ASN A 59 19.71 8.14 -3.85
CA ASN A 59 18.77 8.87 -4.71
C ASN A 59 17.34 8.84 -4.18
N LEU A 60 17.02 7.91 -3.27
CA LEU A 60 15.72 7.76 -2.62
C LEU A 60 15.68 8.43 -1.23
N ILE A 61 16.79 9.05 -0.81
CA ILE A 61 16.87 9.81 0.44
C ILE A 61 16.88 11.30 0.09
N GLY A 62 16.04 12.10 0.73
CA GLY A 62 15.96 13.53 0.50
C GLY A 62 17.23 14.27 0.89
N VAL A 63 17.47 15.42 0.25
CA VAL A 63 18.71 16.18 0.44
C VAL A 63 18.90 16.69 1.88
N ASN A 64 17.83 17.11 2.56
CA ASN A 64 17.94 17.55 3.98
C ASN A 64 18.34 16.40 4.92
N ASN A 65 18.09 15.15 4.51
CA ASN A 65 18.49 13.93 5.23
C ASN A 65 19.84 13.37 4.73
N GLY A 66 20.58 14.12 3.91
CA GLY A 66 21.93 13.77 3.44
C GLY A 66 21.98 12.88 2.19
N GLY A 67 20.84 12.72 1.50
CA GLY A 67 20.74 12.03 0.22
C GLY A 67 20.81 12.96 -0.99
N LYS A 68 20.19 12.53 -2.09
CA LYS A 68 20.15 13.20 -3.41
C LYS A 68 18.73 13.29 -3.97
N GLY A 69 17.74 12.73 -3.30
CA GLY A 69 16.32 12.81 -3.64
C GLY A 69 15.78 14.23 -3.51
N LEU A 70 14.72 14.50 -4.26
CA LEU A 70 14.06 15.81 -4.35
C LEU A 70 12.89 15.96 -3.36
N SER A 71 12.67 14.96 -2.51
CA SER A 71 11.69 14.97 -1.41
C SER A 71 12.17 14.08 -0.26
N GLN A 72 11.71 14.37 0.96
CA GLN A 72 11.88 13.53 2.16
C GLN A 72 10.62 12.73 2.50
N THR A 73 9.53 12.87 1.73
CA THR A 73 8.20 12.31 2.08
C THR A 73 8.08 10.79 1.95
N SER A 74 9.19 10.13 1.61
CA SER A 74 9.27 8.71 1.30
C SER A 74 10.63 8.11 1.69
N ASP A 75 11.39 8.77 2.59
CA ASP A 75 12.76 8.38 2.91
C ASP A 75 12.98 7.81 4.32
N ASP A 76 11.98 7.83 5.20
CA ASP A 76 12.14 7.36 6.59
C ASP A 76 12.54 5.88 6.63
N SER A 77 11.93 5.06 5.77
CA SER A 77 12.22 3.63 5.63
C SER A 77 13.63 3.35 5.10
N HIS A 78 14.18 4.27 4.29
CA HIS A 78 15.55 4.17 3.76
C HIS A 78 16.60 4.54 4.81
N LEU A 79 16.25 5.43 5.74
CA LEU A 79 17.11 5.88 6.82
C LEU A 79 17.07 4.97 8.06
N ASN A 80 15.94 4.28 8.30
CA ASN A 80 15.73 3.47 9.50
C ASN A 80 16.41 2.09 9.49
N PHE A 81 16.77 1.55 8.32
CA PHE A 81 17.29 0.19 8.21
C PHE A 81 18.52 0.11 7.32
N LYS A 82 19.61 -0.47 7.87
CA LYS A 82 20.82 -0.75 7.12
C LYS A 82 20.86 -2.19 6.62
N ARG A 83 21.73 -2.40 5.62
CA ARG A 83 22.12 -3.73 5.19
C ARG A 83 22.59 -4.58 6.39
N GLY A 84 22.00 -5.75 6.53
CA GLY A 84 22.32 -6.74 7.56
C GLY A 84 21.52 -6.58 8.85
N GLU A 85 20.74 -5.51 8.98
CA GLU A 85 19.87 -5.31 10.14
C GLU A 85 18.54 -6.02 9.96
N THR A 86 17.99 -6.46 11.09
CA THR A 86 16.62 -6.96 11.15
C THR A 86 15.65 -5.80 10.98
N PHE A 87 14.60 -6.00 10.20
CA PHE A 87 13.50 -5.03 10.11
C PHE A 87 12.16 -5.56 10.61
N SER A 88 12.10 -6.86 10.92
CA SER A 88 10.95 -7.48 11.57
C SER A 88 11.42 -8.68 12.37
N LYS A 89 10.87 -8.83 13.58
CA LYS A 89 10.98 -10.00 14.45
C LYS A 89 9.60 -10.25 15.03
N VAL A 90 8.75 -10.95 14.30
CA VAL A 90 7.32 -11.04 14.61
C VAL A 90 6.95 -12.40 15.21
N PHE A 91 6.13 -12.36 16.26
CA PHE A 91 5.29 -13.47 16.67
C PHE A 91 3.84 -13.15 16.34
N LYS A 92 3.08 -14.11 15.84
CA LYS A 92 1.68 -13.93 15.50
C LYS A 92 0.87 -15.21 15.70
N GLY A 93 -0.41 -15.02 15.96
CA GLY A 93 -1.39 -16.10 16.07
C GLY A 93 -2.70 -15.70 15.44
N ILE A 94 -3.34 -16.67 14.77
CA ILE A 94 -4.66 -16.54 14.19
C ILE A 94 -5.51 -17.73 14.61
N HIS A 95 -6.76 -17.46 14.96
CA HIS A 95 -7.68 -18.43 15.53
C HIS A 95 -9.03 -18.33 14.84
N ASP A 96 -9.52 -19.46 14.35
CA ASP A 96 -10.81 -19.59 13.68
C ASP A 96 -11.73 -20.42 14.60
N LEU A 97 -12.90 -19.88 14.93
CA LEU A 97 -13.95 -20.55 15.69
C LEU A 97 -15.21 -20.62 14.84
N GLU A 98 -15.70 -21.82 14.59
CA GLU A 98 -16.98 -22.07 13.93
C GLU A 98 -17.91 -22.81 14.89
N LEU A 99 -19.15 -22.33 15.01
CA LEU A 99 -20.21 -22.98 15.79
C LEU A 99 -21.41 -23.19 14.89
N LYS A 100 -21.87 -24.43 14.72
CA LYS A 100 -22.99 -24.82 13.85
C LYS A 100 -24.13 -25.41 14.65
N TYR A 101 -25.35 -25.06 14.25
CA TYR A 101 -26.59 -25.65 14.74
C TYR A 101 -27.53 -25.86 13.54
N GLY A 102 -27.60 -27.09 13.05
CA GLY A 102 -28.28 -27.42 11.80
C GLY A 102 -27.73 -26.59 10.63
N ASP A 103 -28.60 -25.88 9.92
CA ASP A 103 -28.23 -25.06 8.77
C ASP A 103 -27.73 -23.64 9.12
N THR A 104 -27.67 -23.30 10.41
CA THR A 104 -27.21 -21.99 10.89
C THR A 104 -25.85 -22.12 11.56
N GLY A 105 -24.96 -21.16 11.34
CA GLY A 105 -23.71 -21.11 12.09
C GLY A 105 -23.18 -19.71 12.32
N VAL A 106 -22.23 -19.62 13.25
CA VAL A 106 -21.48 -18.40 13.58
C VAL A 106 -20.01 -18.69 13.32
N PHE A 107 -19.35 -17.78 12.62
CA PHE A 107 -17.91 -17.83 12.36
C PHE A 107 -17.23 -16.61 12.97
N LEU A 108 -16.16 -16.85 13.71
CA LEU A 108 -15.30 -15.84 14.31
C LEU A 108 -13.85 -16.10 13.94
N ARG A 109 -13.11 -15.06 13.57
CA ARG A 109 -11.67 -15.12 13.33
C ARG A 109 -10.96 -13.98 14.05
N GLY A 110 -10.02 -14.31 14.93
CA GLY A 110 -9.19 -13.33 15.63
C GLY A 110 -7.72 -13.49 15.26
N LYS A 111 -7.01 -12.38 15.05
CA LYS A 111 -5.54 -12.37 14.93
C LYS A 111 -4.90 -11.50 16.00
N TYR A 112 -3.68 -11.84 16.40
CA TYR A 112 -2.81 -10.97 17.18
C TYR A 112 -1.36 -11.11 16.72
N TRP A 113 -0.57 -10.07 16.97
CA TRP A 113 0.83 -10.05 16.60
C TRP A 113 1.64 -9.13 17.52
N TYR A 114 2.95 -9.39 17.56
CA TYR A 114 3.93 -8.58 18.25
C TYR A 114 5.26 -8.64 17.50
N ASP A 115 5.69 -7.50 16.95
CA ASP A 115 7.00 -7.35 16.31
C ASP A 115 8.01 -6.73 17.28
N PHE A 116 8.93 -7.55 17.78
CA PHE A 116 9.96 -7.12 18.73
C PHE A 116 10.93 -6.10 18.12
N GLU A 117 11.19 -6.17 16.81
CA GLU A 117 12.11 -5.22 16.15
C GLU A 117 11.50 -3.82 16.11
N LEU A 118 10.24 -3.73 15.71
CA LEU A 118 9.55 -2.45 15.54
C LEU A 118 9.03 -1.89 16.86
N LYS A 119 8.70 -2.75 17.84
CA LYS A 119 8.08 -2.32 19.11
C LYS A 119 9.08 -1.97 20.22
N ASP A 120 10.16 -2.73 20.33
CA ASP A 120 11.08 -2.67 21.48
C ASP A 120 12.46 -2.06 21.15
N GLU A 121 12.86 -2.05 19.88
CA GLU A 121 14.21 -1.64 19.47
C GLU A 121 14.22 -0.26 18.80
N HIS A 122 15.25 0.53 19.08
CA HIS A 122 15.40 1.87 18.50
C HIS A 122 15.78 1.81 17.01
N ARG A 123 15.32 2.78 16.24
CA ARG A 123 15.72 2.99 14.85
C ARG A 123 16.82 4.04 14.74
N GLU A 124 17.53 4.03 13.61
CA GLU A 124 18.61 4.99 13.37
C GLU A 124 18.13 6.42 13.15
N PHE A 125 16.93 6.59 12.60
CA PHE A 125 16.40 7.89 12.25
C PHE A 125 15.16 8.25 13.07
N LYS A 126 14.05 7.54 12.87
CA LYS A 126 12.77 7.77 13.59
C LYS A 126 12.30 6.45 14.19
N ASP A 127 12.16 6.40 15.51
CA ASP A 127 11.54 5.26 16.20
C ASP A 127 10.10 5.07 15.68
N ILE A 128 9.69 3.81 15.52
CA ILE A 128 8.35 3.48 15.04
C ILE A 128 7.35 3.75 16.15
N ASP A 129 6.38 4.63 15.88
CA ASP A 129 5.30 4.96 16.82
C ASP A 129 3.97 4.31 16.38
N ASP A 130 3.27 3.71 17.34
CA ASP A 130 1.95 3.11 17.17
C ASP A 130 0.81 4.07 17.57
N SER A 131 1.14 5.26 18.09
CA SER A 131 0.17 6.29 18.45
C SER A 131 -0.61 6.79 17.23
N GLY A 132 -1.92 6.90 17.37
CA GLY A 132 -2.82 7.38 16.31
C GLY A 132 -2.95 6.47 15.10
N ARG A 133 -2.32 5.28 15.07
CA ARG A 133 -2.35 4.37 13.91
C ARG A 133 -3.62 3.53 13.85
N LYS A 134 -4.03 3.12 12.63
CA LYS A 134 -4.93 1.98 12.44
C LYS A 134 -4.35 0.76 13.13
N THR A 135 -5.19 -0.02 13.82
CA THR A 135 -4.75 -1.18 14.62
C THR A 135 -3.86 -2.12 13.82
N LEU A 136 -4.28 -2.44 12.59
CA LEU A 136 -3.55 -3.35 11.69
C LEU A 136 -2.16 -2.84 11.27
N ALA A 137 -1.92 -1.53 11.20
CA ALA A 137 -0.62 -0.95 10.87
C ALA A 137 0.38 -0.92 12.05
N LYS A 138 -0.08 -1.19 13.28
CA LYS A 138 0.78 -1.13 14.47
C LYS A 138 1.78 -2.27 14.49
N SER A 139 2.90 -2.04 15.17
CA SER A 139 3.95 -3.03 15.42
C SER A 139 3.47 -4.18 16.32
N SER A 140 2.42 -3.94 17.11
CA SER A 140 1.76 -4.95 17.94
C SER A 140 0.27 -4.66 18.08
N GLY A 141 -0.55 -5.71 18.16
CA GLY A 141 -2.00 -5.54 18.27
C GLY A 141 -2.76 -6.85 18.24
N ALA A 142 -4.08 -6.74 18.35
CA ALA A 142 -5.04 -7.81 18.13
C ALA A 142 -6.25 -7.22 17.39
N GLU A 143 -6.82 -8.00 16.47
CA GLU A 143 -7.93 -7.60 15.61
C GLU A 143 -8.91 -8.77 15.44
N LEU A 144 -10.21 -8.49 15.54
CA LEU A 144 -11.25 -9.42 15.12
C LEU A 144 -11.45 -9.23 13.61
N LEU A 145 -10.99 -10.20 12.82
CA LEU A 145 -11.08 -10.18 11.36
C LEU A 145 -12.49 -10.48 10.92
N ASP A 146 -12.93 -11.74 11.00
CA ASP A 146 -14.26 -12.17 10.58
C ASP A 146 -15.16 -12.35 11.81
N ALA A 147 -16.41 -11.92 11.69
CA ALA A 147 -17.45 -12.13 12.68
C ALA A 147 -18.82 -12.04 11.99
N PHE A 148 -19.36 -13.19 11.59
CA PHE A 148 -20.63 -13.25 10.88
C PHE A 148 -21.47 -14.45 11.28
N ILE A 149 -22.78 -14.29 11.15
CA ILE A 149 -23.75 -15.37 11.19
C ILE A 149 -24.11 -15.75 9.75
N TYR A 150 -24.28 -17.04 9.51
CA TYR A 150 -24.76 -17.56 8.23
C TYR A 150 -25.93 -18.50 8.41
N HIS A 151 -26.77 -18.60 7.39
CA HIS A 151 -27.85 -19.56 7.31
C HIS A 151 -27.94 -20.12 5.89
N ASN A 152 -27.86 -21.43 5.78
CA ASN A 152 -28.04 -22.16 4.53
C ASN A 152 -29.51 -22.55 4.38
N TYR A 153 -30.03 -22.48 3.17
CA TYR A 153 -31.41 -22.81 2.86
C TYR A 153 -31.51 -23.39 1.45
N ALA A 154 -32.69 -23.85 1.07
CA ALA A 154 -32.96 -24.30 -0.29
C ALA A 154 -34.30 -23.73 -0.79
N ILE A 155 -34.35 -23.32 -2.06
CA ILE A 155 -35.59 -22.95 -2.77
C ILE A 155 -35.87 -24.07 -3.78
N GLY A 156 -36.85 -24.93 -3.47
CA GLY A 156 -36.96 -26.22 -4.15
C GLY A 156 -35.73 -27.07 -3.82
N ASP A 157 -35.08 -27.63 -4.84
CA ASP A 157 -33.84 -28.40 -4.70
C ASP A 157 -32.57 -27.55 -4.89
N LEU A 158 -32.72 -26.22 -5.05
CA LEU A 158 -31.61 -25.31 -5.34
C LEU A 158 -31.07 -24.66 -4.05
N PRO A 159 -29.81 -24.91 -3.68
CA PRO A 159 -29.24 -24.39 -2.44
C PRO A 159 -28.99 -22.88 -2.51
N GLY A 160 -29.04 -22.23 -1.36
CA GLY A 160 -28.71 -20.83 -1.15
C GLY A 160 -28.14 -20.59 0.25
N SER A 161 -27.49 -19.44 0.44
CA SER A 161 -26.89 -19.05 1.71
C SER A 161 -26.99 -17.54 1.92
N VAL A 162 -27.31 -17.13 3.14
CA VAL A 162 -27.25 -15.73 3.57
C VAL A 162 -26.19 -15.58 4.65
N ARG A 163 -25.45 -14.46 4.63
CA ARG A 163 -24.45 -14.11 5.64
C ARG A 163 -24.64 -12.66 6.07
N LEU A 164 -24.54 -12.41 7.37
CA LEU A 164 -24.61 -11.06 7.94
C LEU A 164 -23.48 -10.87 8.96
N GLY A 165 -22.68 -9.84 8.77
CA GLY A 165 -21.61 -9.46 9.67
C GLY A 165 -20.31 -9.12 8.93
N LYS A 166 -19.21 -9.07 9.69
CA LYS A 166 -17.87 -8.75 9.21
C LYS A 166 -17.29 -9.97 8.49
N GLN A 167 -17.11 -9.89 7.17
CA GLN A 167 -16.73 -11.03 6.33
C GLN A 167 -15.92 -10.61 5.11
N VAL A 168 -15.16 -11.55 4.54
CA VAL A 168 -14.49 -11.39 3.23
C VAL A 168 -15.35 -12.00 2.12
N VAL A 169 -15.52 -11.27 1.02
CA VAL A 169 -16.16 -11.77 -0.20
C VAL A 169 -15.18 -11.63 -1.36
N ASN A 170 -14.71 -12.76 -1.92
CA ASN A 170 -13.76 -12.73 -3.03
C ASN A 170 -14.46 -13.01 -4.36
N TRP A 171 -14.35 -12.07 -5.30
CA TRP A 171 -14.83 -12.20 -6.68
C TRP A 171 -13.65 -12.06 -7.64
N GLY A 172 -13.73 -12.70 -8.81
CA GLY A 172 -12.67 -12.70 -9.81
C GLY A 172 -11.78 -13.94 -9.78
N GLU A 173 -10.83 -13.98 -10.71
CA GLU A 173 -10.01 -15.15 -11.08
C GLU A 173 -8.49 -14.88 -11.01
N SER A 174 -8.11 -13.66 -10.63
CA SER A 174 -6.69 -13.27 -10.57
C SER A 174 -5.94 -13.90 -9.41
N THR A 175 -4.64 -14.15 -9.63
CA THR A 175 -3.79 -14.86 -8.66
C THR A 175 -2.75 -13.96 -8.00
N PHE A 176 -2.08 -13.11 -8.75
CA PHE A 176 -0.99 -12.24 -8.30
C PHE A 176 -1.28 -10.75 -8.53
N ILE A 177 -1.95 -10.38 -9.63
CA ILE A 177 -2.13 -8.99 -10.06
C ILE A 177 -3.41 -8.39 -9.46
N GLN A 178 -3.27 -7.33 -8.68
CA GLN A 178 -4.39 -6.72 -7.95
C GLN A 178 -5.20 -5.75 -8.83
N ASN A 179 -6.25 -5.14 -8.26
CA ASN A 179 -7.11 -4.14 -8.91
C ASN A 179 -8.00 -4.65 -10.06
N GLY A 180 -8.17 -5.96 -10.18
CA GLY A 180 -9.14 -6.60 -11.08
C GLY A 180 -10.58 -6.53 -10.57
N ILE A 181 -11.32 -7.64 -10.69
CA ILE A 181 -12.70 -7.76 -10.20
C ILE A 181 -12.74 -7.78 -8.67
N SER A 182 -11.71 -8.33 -8.02
CA SER A 182 -11.59 -8.37 -6.56
C SER A 182 -11.32 -6.98 -5.97
N ALA A 183 -12.39 -6.22 -5.76
CA ALA A 183 -12.34 -4.86 -5.24
C ALA A 183 -13.19 -4.66 -3.97
N ILE A 184 -13.91 -5.68 -3.49
CA ILE A 184 -14.88 -5.57 -2.39
C ILE A 184 -14.19 -5.33 -1.03
N ASN A 185 -13.08 -6.02 -0.80
CA ASN A 185 -12.39 -6.03 0.49
C ASN A 185 -11.21 -5.07 0.46
N PRO A 186 -11.01 -4.24 1.50
CA PRO A 186 -9.75 -3.56 1.71
C PRO A 186 -8.63 -4.55 2.00
N ILE A 187 -7.38 -4.11 1.85
CA ILE A 187 -6.21 -4.94 2.10
C ILE A 187 -5.38 -4.40 3.28
N ASP A 188 -4.75 -5.30 4.01
CA ASP A 188 -3.73 -5.00 5.02
C ASP A 188 -2.36 -5.21 4.36
N VAL A 189 -1.78 -4.13 3.83
CA VAL A 189 -0.48 -4.18 3.15
C VAL A 189 0.62 -4.63 4.11
N THR A 190 0.50 -4.29 5.39
CA THR A 190 1.52 -4.64 6.39
C THR A 190 1.53 -6.14 6.67
N ALA A 191 0.36 -6.80 6.64
CA ALA A 191 0.27 -8.24 6.88
C ALA A 191 1.03 -9.05 5.82
N PHE A 192 0.91 -8.70 4.53
CA PHE A 192 1.62 -9.38 3.43
C PHE A 192 3.14 -9.22 3.46
N ARG A 193 3.65 -8.27 4.25
CA ARG A 193 5.08 -7.97 4.37
C ARG A 193 5.72 -8.58 5.63
N ARG A 194 4.91 -9.19 6.51
CA ARG A 194 5.39 -9.89 7.71
C ARG A 194 5.89 -11.29 7.35
N PRO A 195 6.99 -11.77 7.98
CA PRO A 195 7.42 -13.16 7.85
C PRO A 195 6.29 -14.17 8.06
N GLY A 196 6.20 -15.17 7.19
CA GLY A 196 5.21 -16.25 7.28
C GLY A 196 3.75 -15.80 7.10
N SER A 197 3.48 -14.66 6.43
CA SER A 197 2.13 -14.13 6.16
C SER A 197 1.23 -15.11 5.42
N GLU A 198 0.02 -15.31 5.94
CA GLU A 198 -1.04 -16.04 5.24
C GLU A 198 -1.96 -15.09 4.47
N ILE A 199 -2.56 -15.58 3.38
CA ILE A 199 -3.48 -14.77 2.55
C ILE A 199 -4.66 -14.26 3.38
N LYS A 200 -5.18 -15.09 4.31
CA LYS A 200 -6.30 -14.71 5.19
C LYS A 200 -5.98 -13.56 6.17
N GLU A 201 -4.71 -13.22 6.37
CA GLU A 201 -4.33 -12.08 7.21
C GLU A 201 -4.35 -10.74 6.46
N GLY A 202 -4.25 -10.78 5.13
CA GLY A 202 -4.08 -9.62 4.28
C GLY A 202 -5.37 -9.05 3.69
N LEU A 203 -6.50 -9.75 3.79
CA LEU A 203 -7.82 -9.23 3.42
C LEU A 203 -8.54 -8.73 4.67
N ILE A 204 -8.97 -7.47 4.64
CA ILE A 204 -9.69 -6.85 5.75
C ILE A 204 -11.19 -7.15 5.57
N PRO A 205 -11.82 -7.87 6.50
CA PRO A 205 -13.23 -8.23 6.35
C PRO A 205 -14.10 -7.01 6.70
N VAL A 206 -15.20 -6.80 5.96
CA VAL A 206 -16.07 -5.63 6.12
C VAL A 206 -17.49 -6.06 6.47
N ASN A 207 -18.20 -5.19 7.21
CA ASN A 207 -19.54 -5.51 7.69
C ASN A 207 -20.55 -5.41 6.55
N MET A 208 -21.17 -6.53 6.19
CA MET A 208 -22.09 -6.58 5.06
C MET A 208 -23.18 -7.64 5.23
N PHE A 209 -24.26 -7.43 4.48
CA PHE A 209 -25.20 -8.48 4.13
C PHE A 209 -24.77 -9.10 2.80
N TYR A 210 -24.70 -10.41 2.73
CA TYR A 210 -24.34 -11.18 1.55
C TYR A 210 -25.36 -12.30 1.31
N LEU A 211 -25.69 -12.52 0.04
CA LEU A 211 -26.63 -13.53 -0.43
C LEU A 211 -26.02 -14.29 -1.61
N SER A 212 -26.17 -15.60 -1.63
CA SER A 212 -25.86 -16.46 -2.77
C SER A 212 -27.01 -17.44 -2.99
N GLN A 213 -27.42 -17.63 -4.25
CA GLN A 213 -28.54 -18.49 -4.62
C GLN A 213 -28.26 -19.17 -5.96
N ASN A 214 -28.39 -20.49 -6.01
CA ASN A 214 -28.47 -21.21 -7.28
C ASN A 214 -29.83 -20.95 -7.94
N LEU A 215 -29.82 -20.46 -9.17
CA LEU A 215 -31.02 -20.20 -9.97
C LEU A 215 -31.41 -21.42 -10.83
N THR A 216 -30.41 -22.21 -11.23
CA THR A 216 -30.52 -23.52 -11.89
C THR A 216 -29.36 -24.40 -11.44
N ASP A 217 -29.23 -25.61 -12.00
CA ASP A 217 -28.09 -26.50 -11.74
C ASP A 217 -26.74 -25.95 -12.23
N ASN A 218 -26.76 -24.96 -13.14
CA ASN A 218 -25.58 -24.39 -13.79
C ASN A 218 -25.53 -22.85 -13.78
N LEU A 219 -26.47 -22.18 -13.11
CA LEU A 219 -26.51 -20.73 -12.98
C LEU A 219 -26.71 -20.36 -11.51
N SER A 220 -25.84 -19.51 -10.98
CA SER A 220 -25.97 -18.93 -9.65
C SER A 220 -25.90 -17.40 -9.69
N ALA A 221 -26.51 -16.78 -8.68
CA ALA A 221 -26.49 -15.35 -8.45
C ALA A 221 -25.98 -15.04 -7.05
N GLU A 222 -25.15 -14.00 -6.94
CA GLU A 222 -24.64 -13.48 -5.68
C GLU A 222 -24.94 -11.99 -5.57
N GLY A 223 -25.12 -11.50 -4.36
CA GLY A 223 -25.29 -10.08 -4.10
C GLY A 223 -24.81 -9.68 -2.72
N PHE A 224 -24.33 -8.45 -2.58
CA PHE A 224 -23.95 -7.89 -1.29
C PHE A 224 -24.39 -6.44 -1.14
N TYR A 225 -24.55 -6.02 0.12
CA TYR A 225 -24.68 -4.63 0.53
C TYR A 225 -23.79 -4.39 1.76
N GLN A 226 -22.81 -3.49 1.64
CA GLN A 226 -21.94 -3.13 2.77
C GLN A 226 -22.64 -2.11 3.66
N ILE A 227 -22.55 -2.33 4.96
CA ILE A 227 -23.19 -1.53 6.00
C ILE A 227 -22.18 -0.56 6.62
N GLU A 228 -20.89 -0.83 6.45
CA GLU A 228 -19.77 -0.05 6.96
C GLU A 228 -18.70 0.04 5.86
N TRP A 229 -18.07 1.20 5.74
CA TRP A 229 -16.90 1.39 4.88
C TRP A 229 -15.61 1.26 5.70
N ASP A 230 -14.59 0.67 5.09
CA ASP A 230 -13.26 0.61 5.68
C ASP A 230 -12.19 0.85 4.61
N GLN A 231 -11.05 1.38 5.03
CA GLN A 231 -9.93 1.74 4.17
C GLN A 231 -8.89 0.63 4.09
N THR A 232 -8.09 0.67 3.02
CA THR A 232 -6.87 -0.11 2.92
C THR A 232 -5.88 0.39 3.97
N VAL A 233 -5.32 -0.53 4.74
CA VAL A 233 -4.32 -0.20 5.74
C VAL A 233 -2.94 -0.22 5.09
N VAL A 234 -2.35 0.97 4.98
CA VAL A 234 -0.99 1.19 4.49
C VAL A 234 0.04 0.98 5.60
N ASP A 235 1.31 0.85 5.22
CA ASP A 235 2.40 0.72 6.18
C ASP A 235 2.55 1.93 7.10
N ASN A 236 2.92 1.63 8.34
CA ASN A 236 3.32 2.65 9.30
C ASN A 236 4.57 3.40 8.78
N CYS A 237 4.56 4.74 8.79
CA CYS A 237 5.73 5.55 8.38
C CYS A 237 7.03 5.08 9.04
N GLY A 238 8.10 5.08 8.25
CA GLY A 238 9.42 4.63 8.68
C GLY A 238 9.62 3.11 8.80
N THR A 239 8.60 2.26 8.59
CA THR A 239 8.81 0.79 8.48
C THR A 239 9.47 0.41 7.15
N PHE A 240 10.11 -0.75 7.06
CA PHE A 240 11.07 -1.07 5.98
C PHE A 240 10.54 -0.95 4.54
N PHE A 241 9.26 -1.27 4.33
CA PHE A 241 8.62 -1.17 3.02
C PHE A 241 7.67 0.04 2.91
N SER A 242 7.61 0.91 3.92
CA SER A 242 6.83 2.13 3.83
C SER A 242 7.35 2.97 2.67
N GLN A 243 6.44 3.31 1.76
CA GLN A 243 6.76 4.09 0.56
C GLN A 243 6.44 5.58 0.82
N PRO A 244 5.18 6.01 1.05
CA PRO A 244 4.92 7.37 1.50
C PRO A 244 4.83 7.47 3.04
N ASP A 245 5.62 8.36 3.62
CA ASP A 245 5.61 8.64 5.07
C ASP A 245 4.48 9.58 5.51
N VAL A 246 3.72 10.13 4.57
CA VAL A 246 2.73 11.20 4.83
C VAL A 246 1.27 10.74 4.78
N VAL A 247 1.02 9.49 4.41
CA VAL A 247 -0.33 8.96 4.12
C VAL A 247 -0.93 8.22 5.31
N ALA A 248 -0.13 7.44 6.04
CA ALA A 248 -0.63 6.62 7.13
C ALA A 248 -1.15 7.50 8.29
N ASP A 249 -2.26 7.08 8.90
CA ASP A 249 -2.79 7.72 10.11
C ASP A 249 -1.70 7.90 11.17
N GLY A 250 -1.69 9.04 11.85
CA GLY A 250 -0.71 9.38 12.88
C GLY A 250 0.65 9.88 12.36
N CYS A 251 0.93 9.81 11.06
CA CYS A 251 2.14 10.40 10.46
C CYS A 251 1.94 11.89 10.12
N ASP A 252 1.55 12.68 11.13
CA ASP A 252 1.07 14.05 10.92
C ASP A 252 2.19 15.10 10.75
N GLN A 253 3.44 14.68 10.91
CA GLN A 253 4.62 15.56 10.93
C GLN A 253 5.66 15.24 9.85
N ASN A 254 5.34 14.36 8.90
CA ASN A 254 6.29 13.80 7.94
C ASN A 254 6.33 14.56 6.60
N LEU A 255 5.48 15.56 6.39
CA LEU A 255 5.56 16.44 5.23
C LEU A 255 6.32 17.73 5.59
N ALA A 256 7.64 17.70 5.37
CA ALA A 256 8.50 18.87 5.50
C ALA A 256 9.04 19.30 4.14
N VAL A 257 9.19 20.61 3.93
CA VAL A 257 9.66 21.19 2.67
C VAL A 257 10.71 22.28 2.90
N LEU A 258 11.38 22.69 1.82
CA LEU A 258 12.33 23.81 1.82
C LEU A 258 13.57 23.52 2.68
N THR A 259 13.97 24.46 3.54
CA THR A 259 15.25 24.43 4.27
C THR A 259 15.10 23.88 5.68
N ASN A 260 16.05 23.06 6.12
CA ASN A 260 16.18 22.64 7.52
C ASN A 260 17.10 23.54 8.36
N ASN A 261 17.58 24.67 7.83
CA ASN A 261 18.42 25.60 8.58
C ASN A 261 17.60 26.34 9.65
N LYS A 262 17.72 25.92 10.91
CA LYS A 262 17.04 26.51 12.06
C LYS A 262 17.26 28.02 12.22
N ALA A 263 18.46 28.52 11.93
CA ALA A 263 18.75 29.95 12.03
C ALA A 263 17.96 30.74 10.97
N SER A 264 17.90 30.24 9.74
CA SER A 264 17.10 30.82 8.66
C SER A 264 15.61 30.79 8.99
N ILE A 265 15.10 29.67 9.53
CA ILE A 265 13.69 29.53 9.94
C ILE A 265 13.35 30.51 11.08
N ASN A 266 14.22 30.65 12.08
CA ASN A 266 14.02 31.59 13.19
C ASN A 266 14.02 33.05 12.71
N LEU A 267 14.94 33.40 11.80
CA LEU A 267 14.96 34.73 11.18
C LEU A 267 13.67 34.97 10.40
N LEU A 268 13.22 33.99 9.61
CA LEU A 268 11.97 34.07 8.87
C LEU A 268 10.79 34.28 9.83
N ASN A 269 10.69 33.52 10.92
CA ASN A 269 9.62 33.67 11.90
C ASN A 269 9.59 35.07 12.55
N ASN A 270 10.74 35.70 12.79
CA ASN A 270 10.78 37.09 13.29
C ASN A 270 10.16 38.07 12.28
N VAL A 271 10.36 37.85 10.98
CA VAL A 271 9.77 38.67 9.91
C VAL A 271 8.27 38.37 9.75
N LEU A 272 7.87 37.10 9.78
CA LEU A 272 6.49 36.64 9.64
C LEU A 272 5.60 37.10 10.81
N ALA A 273 6.14 37.17 12.03
CA ALA A 273 5.41 37.57 13.23
C ALA A 273 4.74 38.95 13.08
N GLY A 274 5.36 39.88 12.37
CA GLY A 274 4.80 41.20 12.09
C GLY A 274 3.53 41.19 11.23
N ALA A 275 3.25 40.08 10.55
CA ALA A 275 2.04 39.84 9.76
C ALA A 275 1.09 38.82 10.40
N GLY A 276 1.35 38.38 11.64
CA GLY A 276 0.57 37.32 12.32
C GLY A 276 0.77 35.93 11.71
N LEU A 277 1.84 35.75 10.94
CA LEU A 277 2.19 34.50 10.28
C LEU A 277 3.27 33.76 11.07
N SER A 278 3.32 32.44 10.91
CA SER A 278 4.42 31.63 11.42
C SER A 278 4.64 30.41 10.56
N VAL A 279 5.84 29.84 10.66
CA VAL A 279 6.19 28.54 10.12
C VAL A 279 6.70 27.66 11.26
N THR A 280 6.40 26.37 11.18
CA THR A 280 6.81 25.39 12.18
C THR A 280 7.96 24.56 11.60
N PRO A 281 9.16 24.52 12.22
CA PRO A 281 10.18 23.58 11.78
C PRO A 281 9.73 22.13 12.05
N SER A 282 10.09 21.20 11.17
CA SER A 282 9.95 19.77 11.43
C SER A 282 10.72 19.39 12.70
N PRO A 283 10.17 18.51 13.57
CA PRO A 283 10.87 18.02 14.76
C PRO A 283 12.12 17.19 14.41
N TRP A 284 12.27 16.76 13.15
CA TRP A 284 13.32 15.87 12.68
C TRP A 284 14.38 16.56 11.81
N ASP A 285 14.41 17.90 11.82
CA ASP A 285 15.37 18.69 11.04
C ASP A 285 15.27 18.46 9.51
N GLU A 286 14.04 18.26 9.03
CA GLU A 286 13.74 17.95 7.62
C GLU A 286 13.27 19.17 6.82
N GLY A 287 12.88 20.26 7.47
CA GLY A 287 12.39 21.46 6.79
C GLY A 287 11.33 22.21 7.56
N ILE A 288 10.49 22.94 6.82
CA ILE A 288 9.28 23.60 7.31
C ILE A 288 8.10 22.63 7.13
N LEU A 289 7.36 22.41 8.21
CA LEU A 289 6.23 21.50 8.23
C LEU A 289 5.03 22.07 7.45
N VAL A 290 4.47 21.26 6.56
CA VAL A 290 3.13 21.44 5.99
C VAL A 290 2.17 20.59 6.82
N ARG A 291 1.10 21.19 7.35
CA ARG A 291 0.24 20.49 8.31
C ARG A 291 -0.64 19.45 7.63
N ARG A 292 -0.75 18.26 8.22
CA ARG A 292 -1.81 17.29 7.88
C ARG A 292 -3.13 17.74 8.51
N GLY A 293 -4.17 17.87 7.69
CA GLY A 293 -5.55 18.03 8.11
C GLY A 293 -6.21 16.67 8.38
N PRO A 294 -7.43 16.65 8.93
CA PRO A 294 -8.16 15.40 9.12
C PRO A 294 -8.47 14.75 7.77
N ASP A 295 -8.46 13.42 7.76
CA ASP A 295 -8.86 12.63 6.60
C ASP A 295 -10.37 12.80 6.30
N ARG A 296 -10.71 12.60 5.03
CA ARG A 296 -12.06 12.65 4.50
C ARG A 296 -12.47 11.24 4.10
N ASP A 297 -12.93 10.50 5.11
CA ASP A 297 -13.46 9.15 4.96
C ASP A 297 -14.68 9.13 4.03
N ALA A 298 -14.86 8.02 3.32
CA ALA A 298 -16.07 7.78 2.56
C ALA A 298 -17.23 7.42 3.50
N ARG A 299 -18.46 7.67 3.07
CA ARG A 299 -19.66 7.24 3.79
C ARG A 299 -19.77 5.72 3.89
N ASP A 300 -20.47 5.23 4.91
CA ASP A 300 -20.71 3.79 5.06
C ASP A 300 -21.68 3.19 4.03
N SER A 301 -22.58 4.01 3.50
CA SER A 301 -23.73 3.57 2.69
C SER A 301 -23.51 3.68 1.18
N GLY A 302 -24.27 2.93 0.39
CA GLY A 302 -24.24 3.02 -1.09
C GLY A 302 -23.24 2.08 -1.75
N GLN A 303 -22.68 1.13 -0.99
CA GLN A 303 -21.78 0.11 -1.50
C GLN A 303 -22.50 -1.22 -1.67
N TYR A 304 -22.59 -1.71 -2.90
CA TYR A 304 -23.33 -2.94 -3.24
C TYR A 304 -22.81 -3.55 -4.53
N GLY A 305 -23.10 -4.83 -4.74
CA GLY A 305 -22.75 -5.52 -5.98
C GLY A 305 -23.60 -6.73 -6.25
N PHE A 306 -23.56 -7.16 -7.51
CA PHE A 306 -24.22 -8.36 -8.03
C PHE A 306 -23.24 -9.16 -8.88
N ALA A 307 -23.31 -10.48 -8.76
CA ALA A 307 -22.59 -11.39 -9.65
C ALA A 307 -23.54 -12.46 -10.19
N LEU A 308 -23.29 -12.90 -11.42
CA LEU A 308 -23.87 -14.09 -12.02
C LEU A 308 -22.74 -15.03 -12.42
N ARG A 309 -22.86 -16.31 -12.07
CA ARG A 309 -21.92 -17.36 -12.50
C ARG A 309 -22.67 -18.42 -13.28
N TYR A 310 -22.21 -18.71 -14.49
CA TYR A 310 -22.80 -19.68 -15.39
C TYR A 310 -21.76 -20.74 -15.77
N PHE A 311 -22.03 -21.99 -15.46
CA PHE A 311 -21.21 -23.12 -15.88
C PHE A 311 -21.73 -23.67 -17.23
N ALA A 312 -20.93 -23.51 -18.29
CA ALA A 312 -21.24 -24.02 -19.62
C ALA A 312 -20.68 -25.44 -19.76
N ASP A 313 -21.54 -26.45 -19.57
CA ASP A 313 -21.17 -27.87 -19.62
C ASP A 313 -20.48 -28.27 -20.94
N GLU A 314 -20.94 -27.74 -22.08
CA GLU A 314 -20.39 -28.07 -23.40
C GLU A 314 -18.96 -27.56 -23.60
N LEU A 315 -18.57 -26.53 -22.85
CA LEU A 315 -17.25 -25.93 -22.89
C LEU A 315 -16.39 -26.31 -21.67
N ASN A 316 -16.96 -27.01 -20.68
CA ASN A 316 -16.34 -27.23 -19.38
C ASN A 316 -15.74 -25.93 -18.82
N THR A 317 -16.53 -24.85 -18.84
CA THR A 317 -16.07 -23.49 -18.56
C THR A 317 -17.08 -22.74 -17.69
N GLU A 318 -16.62 -22.16 -16.59
CA GLU A 318 -17.39 -21.20 -15.80
C GLU A 318 -17.20 -19.79 -16.37
N PHE A 319 -18.29 -19.05 -16.55
CA PHE A 319 -18.31 -17.63 -16.87
C PHE A 319 -18.89 -16.83 -15.71
N GLY A 320 -18.22 -15.74 -15.34
CA GLY A 320 -18.70 -14.79 -14.35
C GLY A 320 -19.06 -13.45 -14.98
N ALA A 321 -20.13 -12.82 -14.51
CA ALA A 321 -20.47 -11.43 -14.83
C ALA A 321 -20.74 -10.66 -13.54
N TYR A 322 -20.15 -9.46 -13.44
CA TYR A 322 -20.08 -8.73 -12.18
C TYR A 322 -20.46 -7.26 -12.38
N TYR A 323 -21.15 -6.70 -11.39
CA TYR A 323 -21.34 -5.27 -11.23
C TYR A 323 -21.19 -4.89 -9.77
N MET A 324 -20.54 -3.76 -9.49
CA MET A 324 -20.55 -3.16 -8.15
C MET A 324 -20.45 -1.64 -8.19
N ASN A 325 -21.04 -1.00 -7.18
CA ASN A 325 -20.76 0.38 -6.78
C ASN A 325 -20.05 0.33 -5.42
N TYR A 326 -18.89 0.96 -5.29
CA TYR A 326 -18.12 0.98 -4.04
C TYR A 326 -17.42 2.33 -3.84
N HIS A 327 -16.83 2.55 -2.68
CA HIS A 327 -16.03 3.74 -2.41
C HIS A 327 -14.55 3.39 -2.38
N SER A 328 -13.69 4.33 -2.77
CA SER A 328 -12.24 4.07 -2.79
C SER A 328 -11.80 3.56 -1.42
N ARG A 329 -11.09 2.44 -1.41
CA ARG A 329 -10.38 1.94 -0.22
C ARG A 329 -8.97 2.50 -0.18
N LEU A 330 -8.50 3.05 -1.30
CA LEU A 330 -7.16 3.56 -1.48
C LEU A 330 -7.10 5.05 -1.12
N PRO A 331 -6.08 5.48 -0.35
CA PRO A 331 -5.94 6.87 0.08
C PRO A 331 -5.51 7.78 -1.08
N ILE A 332 -6.20 8.91 -1.26
CA ILE A 332 -5.81 9.96 -2.22
C ILE A 332 -5.23 11.15 -1.47
N PHE A 333 -4.01 11.55 -1.82
CA PHE A 333 -3.36 12.75 -1.30
C PHE A 333 -3.92 14.01 -1.98
N SER A 334 -4.43 14.95 -1.19
CA SER A 334 -5.01 16.22 -1.66
C SER A 334 -4.47 17.40 -0.86
N GLY A 335 -4.49 18.59 -1.47
CA GLY A 335 -3.99 19.83 -0.86
C GLY A 335 -5.10 20.78 -0.45
N GLN A 336 -4.87 21.61 0.56
CA GLN A 336 -5.71 22.74 0.93
C GLN A 336 -4.86 23.99 1.06
N GLY A 337 -5.12 24.98 0.20
CA GLY A 337 -4.38 26.23 0.20
C GLY A 337 -4.68 27.08 1.44
N ALA A 338 -3.68 27.84 1.89
CA ALA A 338 -3.86 28.85 2.94
C ALA A 338 -5.06 29.76 2.64
N SER A 339 -5.78 30.19 3.68
CA SER A 339 -6.99 31.01 3.52
C SER A 339 -6.72 32.30 2.75
N ALA A 340 -7.74 32.85 2.06
CA ALA A 340 -7.59 34.07 1.26
C ALA A 340 -7.02 35.26 2.06
N SER A 341 -7.40 35.42 3.34
CA SER A 341 -6.85 36.45 4.23
C SER A 341 -5.37 36.20 4.56
N THR A 342 -5.00 34.94 4.81
CA THR A 342 -3.61 34.56 5.08
C THR A 342 -2.73 34.77 3.86
N MET A 343 -3.20 34.37 2.67
CA MET A 343 -2.48 34.62 1.42
C MET A 343 -2.34 36.11 1.10
N ALA A 344 -3.34 36.93 1.41
CA ALA A 344 -3.22 38.38 1.29
C ALA A 344 -2.11 38.95 2.21
N ALA A 345 -2.05 38.48 3.47
CA ALA A 345 -0.99 38.88 4.41
C ALA A 345 0.41 38.43 3.94
N ILE A 346 0.52 37.22 3.39
CA ILE A 346 1.76 36.70 2.79
C ILE A 346 2.21 37.60 1.63
N ASN A 347 1.32 37.90 0.69
CA ASN A 347 1.62 38.70 -0.50
C ASN A 347 2.01 40.14 -0.15
N ASP A 348 1.32 40.76 0.80
CA ASP A 348 1.63 42.11 1.31
C ASP A 348 3.01 42.17 1.99
N LEU A 349 3.31 41.20 2.86
CA LEU A 349 4.63 41.08 3.48
C LEU A 349 5.73 40.86 2.44
N ALA A 350 5.54 39.92 1.51
CA ALA A 350 6.50 39.63 0.46
C ALA A 350 6.75 40.85 -0.44
N THR A 351 5.70 41.61 -0.78
CA THR A 351 5.82 42.85 -1.56
C THR A 351 6.70 43.88 -0.87
N ARG A 352 6.58 44.03 0.46
CA ARG A 352 7.50 44.90 1.24
C ARG A 352 8.93 44.39 1.24
N LEU A 353 9.12 43.08 1.42
CA LEU A 353 10.46 42.48 1.42
C LEU A 353 11.15 42.58 0.06
N ALA A 354 10.39 42.58 -1.03
CA ALA A 354 10.94 42.69 -2.39
C ALA A 354 11.66 44.02 -2.64
N ALA A 355 11.31 45.08 -1.91
CA ALA A 355 12.03 46.35 -1.95
C ALA A 355 13.46 46.25 -1.37
N ILE A 356 13.72 45.24 -0.54
CA ILE A 356 15.04 44.96 0.04
C ILE A 356 15.76 43.90 -0.79
N ASN A 357 15.11 42.76 -1.01
CA ASN A 357 15.66 41.63 -1.77
C ASN A 357 14.52 40.79 -2.39
N PRO A 358 14.36 40.82 -3.73
CA PRO A 358 13.32 40.04 -4.42
C PRO A 358 13.41 38.53 -4.22
N ALA A 359 14.64 37.97 -4.13
CA ALA A 359 14.82 36.53 -3.92
C ALA A 359 14.41 36.12 -2.51
N LEU A 360 14.75 36.92 -1.50
CA LEU A 360 14.30 36.71 -0.12
C LEU A 360 12.78 36.81 -0.01
N ALA A 361 12.15 37.75 -0.72
CA ALA A 361 10.70 37.90 -0.75
C ALA A 361 9.99 36.66 -1.30
N ALA A 362 10.48 36.11 -2.42
CA ALA A 362 9.93 34.88 -3.00
C ALA A 362 10.08 33.69 -2.04
N GLN A 363 11.26 33.49 -1.45
CA GLN A 363 11.51 32.42 -0.48
C GLN A 363 10.65 32.55 0.77
N ALA A 364 10.50 33.76 1.32
CA ALA A 364 9.65 34.02 2.48
C ALA A 364 8.17 33.75 2.17
N ALA A 365 7.71 34.13 0.97
CA ALA A 365 6.34 33.85 0.53
C ALA A 365 6.09 32.34 0.41
N ALA A 366 6.98 31.60 -0.26
CA ALA A 366 6.85 30.15 -0.41
C ALA A 366 6.84 29.42 0.94
N ALA A 367 7.75 29.81 1.85
CA ALA A 367 7.80 29.26 3.19
C ALA A 367 6.55 29.55 4.02
N ALA A 368 6.04 30.79 3.98
CA ALA A 368 4.82 31.16 4.67
C ALA A 368 3.59 30.44 4.09
N THR A 369 3.51 30.31 2.75
CA THR A 369 2.45 29.55 2.09
C THR A 369 2.47 28.09 2.49
N ALA A 370 3.64 27.44 2.49
CA ALA A 370 3.79 26.04 2.92
C ALA A 370 3.36 25.84 4.38
N GLY A 371 3.86 26.68 5.31
CA GLY A 371 3.56 26.53 6.74
C GLY A 371 2.14 26.94 7.15
N ASN A 372 1.38 27.59 6.27
CA ASN A 372 -0.01 27.99 6.51
C ASN A 372 -1.02 27.34 5.56
N SER A 373 -0.56 26.41 4.73
CA SER A 373 -1.41 25.48 3.97
C SER A 373 -1.44 24.12 4.67
N SER A 374 -2.30 23.23 4.20
CA SER A 374 -2.39 21.86 4.70
C SER A 374 -2.57 20.87 3.56
N TYR A 375 -2.44 19.58 3.87
CA TYR A 375 -2.83 18.48 3.00
C TYR A 375 -3.76 17.55 3.77
N PHE A 376 -4.51 16.71 3.08
CA PHE A 376 -5.40 15.72 3.69
C PHE A 376 -5.49 14.48 2.80
N ILE A 377 -5.92 13.37 3.37
CA ILE A 377 -6.23 12.16 2.62
C ILE A 377 -7.74 12.09 2.40
N GLU A 378 -8.18 11.75 1.19
CA GLU A 378 -9.59 11.55 0.89
C GLU A 378 -9.86 10.24 0.16
N TYR A 379 -11.10 9.74 0.28
CA TYR A 379 -11.51 8.45 -0.29
C TYR A 379 -12.72 8.66 -1.22
N PRO A 380 -12.50 8.83 -2.55
CA PRO A 380 -13.58 9.17 -3.47
C PRO A 380 -14.69 8.11 -3.54
N GLU A 381 -15.93 8.56 -3.45
CA GLU A 381 -17.11 7.69 -3.41
C GLU A 381 -17.60 7.24 -4.81
N ASP A 382 -18.59 6.35 -4.84
CA ASP A 382 -19.38 5.94 -6.02
C ASP A 382 -18.58 5.52 -7.26
N ILE A 383 -17.57 4.66 -7.06
CA ILE A 383 -16.84 4.00 -8.14
C ILE A 383 -17.67 2.83 -8.65
N ARG A 384 -17.99 2.85 -9.94
CA ARG A 384 -18.70 1.75 -10.61
C ARG A 384 -17.69 0.82 -11.25
N MET A 385 -17.94 -0.47 -11.19
CA MET A 385 -17.14 -1.48 -11.87
C MET A 385 -18.04 -2.53 -12.52
N PHE A 386 -17.71 -2.87 -13.76
CA PHE A 386 -18.28 -3.97 -14.52
C PHE A 386 -17.18 -5.00 -14.77
N GLY A 387 -17.47 -6.27 -14.56
CA GLY A 387 -16.50 -7.34 -14.73
C GLY A 387 -17.05 -8.51 -15.53
N LEU A 388 -16.19 -9.18 -16.28
CA LEU A 388 -16.46 -10.50 -16.84
C LEU A 388 -15.26 -11.39 -16.53
N SER A 389 -15.51 -12.66 -16.21
CA SER A 389 -14.46 -13.66 -16.02
C SER A 389 -14.79 -14.96 -16.70
N PHE A 390 -13.76 -15.77 -16.92
CA PHE A 390 -13.92 -17.18 -17.26
C PHE A 390 -12.87 -18.03 -16.54
N SER A 391 -13.20 -19.29 -16.32
CA SER A 391 -12.29 -20.30 -15.79
C SER A 391 -12.55 -21.64 -16.47
N THR A 392 -11.51 -22.26 -17.02
CA THR A 392 -11.60 -23.50 -17.79
C THR A 392 -10.37 -24.39 -17.59
N THR A 393 -10.48 -25.66 -17.98
CA THR A 393 -9.36 -26.59 -18.05
C THR A 393 -9.13 -27.01 -19.50
N LEU A 394 -7.94 -26.71 -20.03
CA LEU A 394 -7.54 -27.07 -21.38
C LEU A 394 -7.33 -28.60 -21.52
N PRO A 395 -7.41 -29.16 -22.74
CA PRO A 395 -7.25 -30.62 -22.96
C PRO A 395 -5.92 -31.21 -22.49
N ASN A 396 -4.88 -30.38 -22.32
CA ASN A 396 -3.58 -30.78 -21.80
C ASN A 396 -3.48 -30.72 -20.27
N GLY A 397 -4.59 -30.44 -19.55
CA GLY A 397 -4.63 -30.32 -18.10
C GLY A 397 -4.24 -28.94 -17.54
N THR A 398 -3.97 -27.96 -18.39
CA THR A 398 -3.71 -26.57 -17.94
C THR A 398 -4.99 -25.92 -17.47
N ALA A 399 -5.02 -25.44 -16.22
CA ALA A 399 -6.08 -24.55 -15.77
C ALA A 399 -5.83 -23.15 -16.34
N TRP A 400 -6.83 -22.58 -17.01
CA TRP A 400 -6.76 -21.27 -17.63
C TRP A 400 -7.93 -20.42 -17.15
N SER A 401 -7.63 -19.30 -16.52
CA SER A 401 -8.61 -18.32 -16.10
C SER A 401 -8.26 -16.94 -16.62
N GLY A 402 -9.27 -16.08 -16.73
CA GLY A 402 -9.05 -14.70 -17.11
C GLY A 402 -10.22 -13.82 -16.75
N GLU A 403 -9.94 -12.53 -16.61
CA GLU A 403 -10.95 -11.53 -16.31
C GLU A 403 -10.67 -10.19 -16.97
N VAL A 404 -11.75 -9.46 -17.21
CA VAL A 404 -11.76 -8.05 -17.59
C VAL A 404 -12.55 -7.29 -16.54
N SER A 405 -12.01 -6.15 -16.10
CA SER A 405 -12.74 -5.18 -15.29
C SER A 405 -12.72 -3.81 -15.96
N TYR A 406 -13.86 -3.12 -15.93
CA TYR A 406 -14.03 -1.78 -16.48
C TYR A 406 -14.64 -0.86 -15.44
N ARG A 407 -13.93 0.23 -15.14
CA ARG A 407 -14.35 1.28 -14.21
C ARG A 407 -14.49 2.60 -15.00
N PRO A 408 -15.71 3.07 -15.30
CA PRO A 408 -15.89 4.29 -16.07
C PRO A 408 -15.53 5.58 -15.31
N ASN A 409 -15.30 5.51 -14.00
CA ASN A 409 -15.14 6.70 -13.15
C ASN A 409 -14.18 6.51 -11.97
N ALA A 410 -13.12 5.72 -12.16
CA ALA A 410 -12.12 5.46 -11.13
C ALA A 410 -11.30 6.73 -10.81
N PRO A 411 -11.02 7.04 -9.53
CA PRO A 411 -10.14 8.14 -9.17
C PRO A 411 -8.68 7.77 -9.50
N VAL A 412 -7.99 8.65 -10.22
CA VAL A 412 -6.55 8.52 -10.50
C VAL A 412 -5.80 9.65 -9.84
N GLN A 413 -4.83 9.31 -8.97
CA GLN A 413 -4.02 10.25 -8.21
C GLN A 413 -3.19 11.15 -9.12
N LEU A 414 -3.41 12.46 -9.04
CA LEU A 414 -2.56 13.49 -9.61
C LEU A 414 -1.20 13.46 -8.91
N ASN A 415 -0.14 13.80 -9.64
CA ASN A 415 1.21 13.85 -9.10
C ASN A 415 1.27 14.78 -7.87
N THR A 416 1.75 14.25 -6.75
CA THR A 416 1.76 14.98 -5.47
C THR A 416 2.71 16.17 -5.47
N THR A 417 3.80 16.11 -6.24
CA THR A 417 4.71 17.26 -6.43
C THR A 417 3.98 18.43 -7.12
N ASP A 418 3.17 18.15 -8.15
CA ASP A 418 2.35 19.16 -8.81
C ASP A 418 1.27 19.75 -7.89
N ILE A 419 0.65 18.92 -7.05
CA ILE A 419 -0.34 19.38 -6.04
C ILE A 419 0.33 20.38 -5.08
N LEU A 420 1.50 20.03 -4.54
CA LEU A 420 2.24 20.88 -3.59
C LEU A 420 2.69 22.19 -4.23
N PHE A 421 3.29 22.15 -5.43
CA PHE A 421 3.71 23.38 -6.10
C PHE A 421 2.55 24.25 -6.59
N ALA A 422 1.39 23.67 -6.92
CA ALA A 422 0.19 24.44 -7.26
C ALA A 422 -0.29 25.33 -6.10
N GLY A 423 0.02 24.95 -4.85
CA GLY A 423 -0.24 25.79 -3.68
C GLY A 423 0.48 27.14 -3.71
N LEU A 424 1.56 27.27 -4.49
CA LEU A 424 2.30 28.53 -4.67
C LEU A 424 1.68 29.47 -5.72
N ASP A 425 0.72 29.00 -6.52
CA ASP A 425 0.11 29.80 -7.59
C ASP A 425 -0.48 31.13 -7.10
N PRO A 426 -1.16 31.22 -5.93
CA PRO A 426 -1.69 32.50 -5.44
C PRO A 426 -0.65 33.50 -4.92
N VAL A 427 0.65 33.15 -4.92
CA VAL A 427 1.73 34.07 -4.50
C VAL A 427 1.91 35.17 -5.55
N SER A 428 1.73 36.43 -5.11
CA SER A 428 1.91 37.63 -5.93
C SER A 428 2.66 38.71 -5.14
N ILE A 429 3.78 39.17 -5.70
CA ILE A 429 4.71 40.11 -5.09
C ILE A 429 4.72 41.37 -5.94
N GLY A 430 4.01 42.42 -5.50
CA GLY A 430 3.88 43.67 -6.26
C GLY A 430 3.28 43.50 -7.66
N GLY A 431 2.43 42.48 -7.86
CA GLY A 431 1.86 42.11 -9.15
C GLY A 431 2.69 41.12 -9.97
N ASN A 432 3.90 40.77 -9.53
CA ASN A 432 4.71 39.72 -10.14
C ASN A 432 4.41 38.35 -9.52
N ARG A 433 4.25 37.30 -10.33
CA ARG A 433 4.01 35.92 -9.89
C ARG A 433 5.27 35.07 -10.05
N PRO A 434 6.14 34.97 -9.03
CA PRO A 434 7.44 34.28 -9.15
C PRO A 434 7.32 32.76 -9.39
N TYR A 435 6.15 32.17 -9.13
CA TYR A 435 5.90 30.73 -9.21
C TYR A 435 4.83 30.33 -10.24
N ASP A 436 4.48 31.22 -11.18
CA ASP A 436 3.43 31.01 -12.21
C ASP A 436 3.64 29.75 -13.08
N ASN A 437 4.87 29.23 -13.11
CA ASN A 437 5.23 28.00 -13.84
C ASN A 437 5.74 26.87 -12.92
N ALA A 438 5.42 26.89 -11.64
CA ALA A 438 5.91 25.89 -10.68
C ALA A 438 5.12 24.56 -10.75
N SER A 439 3.92 24.57 -11.32
CA SER A 439 3.07 23.39 -11.49
C SER A 439 2.28 23.48 -12.80
N VAL A 440 1.85 22.32 -13.30
CA VAL A 440 0.83 22.24 -14.39
C VAL A 440 -0.60 22.29 -13.84
N LEU A 441 -0.77 22.22 -12.53
CA LEU A 441 -2.04 22.38 -11.82
C LEU A 441 -2.18 23.79 -11.28
N ASN A 442 -3.42 24.22 -11.06
CA ASN A 442 -3.74 25.56 -10.54
C ASN A 442 -4.29 25.42 -9.12
N GLY A 443 -3.68 26.12 -8.17
CA GLY A 443 -4.17 26.23 -6.79
C GLY A 443 -4.86 27.57 -6.55
N GLN A 444 -5.86 27.58 -5.66
CA GLN A 444 -6.53 28.82 -5.25
C GLN A 444 -6.47 28.96 -3.73
N ALA A 445 -6.36 30.21 -3.26
CA ALA A 445 -6.32 30.49 -1.83
C ALA A 445 -7.65 30.09 -1.16
N GLY A 446 -7.56 29.33 -0.06
CA GLY A 446 -8.70 28.88 0.72
C GLY A 446 -9.57 27.81 0.05
N GLN A 447 -9.14 27.22 -1.05
CA GLN A 447 -9.84 26.12 -1.71
C GLN A 447 -9.04 24.81 -1.60
N ASP A 448 -9.78 23.71 -1.68
CA ASP A 448 -9.20 22.39 -1.81
C ASP A 448 -8.74 22.16 -3.25
N LEU A 449 -7.56 21.57 -3.37
CA LEU A 449 -7.07 20.97 -4.60
C LEU A 449 -7.22 19.45 -4.46
N HIS A 450 -8.36 18.93 -4.89
CA HIS A 450 -8.60 17.49 -4.95
C HIS A 450 -7.52 16.82 -5.80
N GLY A 451 -6.83 15.86 -5.20
CA GLY A 451 -5.65 15.21 -5.75
C GLY A 451 -5.96 14.10 -6.73
N TYR A 452 -7.18 14.02 -7.27
CA TYR A 452 -7.54 13.02 -8.25
C TYR A 452 -8.37 13.61 -9.38
N ARG A 453 -8.35 12.93 -10.53
CA ARG A 453 -9.38 13.07 -11.56
C ARG A 453 -9.99 11.71 -11.85
N ARG A 454 -11.28 11.70 -12.17
CA ARG A 454 -11.96 10.47 -12.55
C ARG A 454 -11.59 10.10 -13.98
N LYS A 455 -11.18 8.85 -14.19
CA LYS A 455 -10.81 8.28 -15.48
C LYS A 455 -11.54 6.96 -15.72
N GLU A 456 -11.61 6.61 -16.99
CA GLU A 456 -12.01 5.27 -17.40
C GLU A 456 -10.80 4.36 -17.25
N ILE A 457 -10.95 3.22 -16.56
CA ILE A 457 -9.88 2.22 -16.41
C ILE A 457 -10.41 0.87 -16.86
N THR A 458 -9.72 0.25 -17.81
CA THR A 458 -9.92 -1.15 -18.19
C THR A 458 -8.72 -1.95 -17.72
N GLN A 459 -8.93 -3.08 -17.06
CA GLN A 459 -7.87 -4.03 -16.73
C GLN A 459 -8.22 -5.41 -17.26
N LEU A 460 -7.27 -6.02 -17.96
CA LEU A 460 -7.33 -7.40 -18.43
C LEU A 460 -6.27 -8.20 -17.69
N GLN A 461 -6.61 -9.41 -17.27
CA GLN A 461 -5.62 -10.33 -16.73
C GLN A 461 -6.00 -11.78 -16.98
N THR A 462 -4.98 -12.63 -17.10
CA THR A 462 -5.17 -14.05 -17.36
C THR A 462 -4.09 -14.86 -16.68
N THR A 463 -4.51 -15.93 -16.01
CA THR A 463 -3.66 -16.87 -15.29
C THR A 463 -3.67 -18.23 -15.96
N LEU A 464 -2.50 -18.83 -16.10
CA LEU A 464 -2.33 -20.22 -16.50
C LEU A 464 -1.62 -20.97 -15.38
N THR A 465 -2.18 -22.10 -14.97
CA THR A 465 -1.56 -23.04 -14.03
C THR A 465 -1.40 -24.39 -14.69
N HIS A 466 -0.18 -24.91 -14.68
CA HIS A 466 0.15 -26.22 -15.24
C HIS A 466 0.99 -27.03 -14.26
N PHE A 467 0.77 -28.35 -14.26
CA PHE A 467 1.52 -29.30 -13.46
C PHE A 467 2.38 -30.16 -14.37
N PHE A 468 3.67 -30.24 -14.06
CA PHE A 468 4.61 -31.16 -14.71
C PHE A 468 5.05 -32.20 -13.68
N ASP A 469 4.78 -33.47 -13.94
CA ASP A 469 5.21 -34.53 -13.04
C ASP A 469 6.68 -34.92 -13.30
N GLN A 470 7.38 -35.37 -12.26
CA GLN A 470 8.74 -35.94 -12.33
C GLN A 470 9.81 -35.00 -12.92
N VAL A 471 9.84 -33.75 -12.48
CA VAL A 471 10.80 -32.73 -12.95
C VAL A 471 11.93 -32.52 -11.95
N MET A 472 13.19 -32.66 -12.39
CA MET A 472 14.39 -32.46 -11.56
C MET A 472 14.45 -33.32 -10.29
N GLY A 473 13.78 -34.48 -10.29
CA GLY A 473 13.67 -35.36 -9.13
C GLY A 473 12.55 -35.00 -8.16
N ALA A 474 11.86 -33.88 -8.38
CA ALA A 474 10.61 -33.56 -7.69
C ALA A 474 9.48 -34.46 -8.20
N GLU A 475 8.51 -34.75 -7.36
CA GLU A 475 7.31 -35.48 -7.77
C GLU A 475 6.46 -34.64 -8.72
N ARG A 476 6.39 -33.32 -8.46
CA ARG A 476 5.64 -32.36 -9.25
C ARG A 476 6.32 -31.00 -9.29
N LEU A 477 6.23 -30.34 -10.43
CA LEU A 477 6.49 -28.92 -10.61
C LEU A 477 5.15 -28.24 -10.94
N THR A 478 4.73 -27.31 -10.09
CA THR A 478 3.61 -26.40 -10.35
C THR A 478 4.14 -25.11 -10.97
N LEU A 479 3.70 -24.79 -12.19
CA LEU A 479 4.01 -23.53 -12.84
C LEU A 479 2.74 -22.68 -12.96
N VAL A 480 2.76 -21.51 -12.35
CA VAL A 480 1.70 -20.51 -12.45
C VAL A 480 2.26 -19.29 -13.15
N GLY A 481 1.59 -18.81 -14.19
CA GLY A 481 1.93 -17.56 -14.87
C GLY A 481 0.70 -16.68 -14.99
N GLU A 482 0.86 -15.38 -14.74
CA GLU A 482 -0.19 -14.40 -14.93
C GLU A 482 0.33 -13.22 -15.75
N ILE A 483 -0.47 -12.76 -16.71
CA ILE A 483 -0.23 -11.55 -17.49
C ILE A 483 -1.35 -10.58 -17.17
N GLY A 484 -0.99 -9.31 -16.94
CA GLY A 484 -1.96 -8.24 -16.73
C GLY A 484 -1.66 -7.03 -17.58
N TRP A 485 -2.70 -6.33 -18.00
CA TRP A 485 -2.66 -5.09 -18.75
C TRP A 485 -3.70 -4.13 -18.20
N THR A 486 -3.33 -2.87 -18.06
CA THR A 486 -4.20 -1.78 -17.60
C THR A 486 -4.19 -0.67 -18.63
N HIS A 487 -5.39 -0.19 -18.99
CA HIS A 487 -5.61 0.95 -19.86
C HIS A 487 -6.34 2.07 -19.13
N VAL A 488 -5.84 3.30 -19.27
CA VAL A 488 -6.43 4.51 -18.72
C VAL A 488 -6.96 5.41 -19.85
N GLY A 489 -8.28 5.44 -19.98
CA GLY A 489 -8.99 6.26 -20.95
C GLY A 489 -9.04 7.74 -20.55
N GLY A 490 -8.94 8.62 -21.54
CA GLY A 490 -9.09 10.07 -21.35
C GLY A 490 -7.96 10.70 -20.53
N LEU A 491 -6.76 10.11 -20.52
CA LEU A 491 -5.58 10.67 -19.87
C LEU A 491 -5.14 11.97 -20.58
N GLU A 492 -4.97 13.05 -19.82
CA GLU A 492 -4.48 14.32 -20.35
C GLU A 492 -3.01 14.25 -20.74
N SER A 493 -2.58 15.16 -21.63
CA SER A 493 -1.15 15.38 -21.86
C SER A 493 -0.45 15.84 -20.59
N THR A 494 0.81 15.42 -20.41
CA THR A 494 1.64 15.78 -19.23
C THR A 494 1.82 17.28 -19.03
N SER A 495 1.61 18.09 -20.07
CA SER A 495 1.62 19.56 -20.00
C SER A 495 0.36 20.18 -19.38
N LYS A 496 -0.70 19.39 -19.13
CA LYS A 496 -1.98 19.84 -18.56
C LYS A 496 -2.25 19.22 -17.18
N ALA A 497 -1.90 17.96 -17.00
CA ALA A 497 -1.98 17.25 -15.73
C ALA A 497 -1.07 16.02 -15.79
N ARG A 498 -0.49 15.66 -14.65
CA ARG A 498 0.36 14.48 -14.49
C ARG A 498 -0.16 13.66 -13.34
N TYR A 499 0.05 12.35 -13.42
CA TYR A 499 -0.54 11.38 -12.50
C TYR A 499 0.54 10.43 -11.98
N GLY A 500 0.42 10.04 -10.71
CA GLY A 500 1.40 9.19 -10.03
C GLY A 500 2.79 9.85 -9.92
N ARG A 501 3.83 9.02 -9.98
CA ARG A 501 5.25 9.33 -9.76
C ARG A 501 5.59 9.82 -8.35
N ASP A 502 6.51 9.12 -7.71
CA ASP A 502 6.97 9.47 -6.36
C ASP A 502 7.64 10.85 -6.34
N PRO A 503 7.35 11.70 -5.33
CA PRO A 503 7.93 13.03 -5.20
C PRO A 503 9.46 13.03 -5.01
N VAL A 504 10.09 11.91 -4.65
CA VAL A 504 11.56 11.82 -4.56
C VAL A 504 12.26 12.09 -5.90
N PHE A 505 11.54 11.90 -7.01
CA PHE A 505 11.99 12.22 -8.37
C PHE A 505 11.67 13.65 -8.81
N GLY A 506 10.98 14.43 -7.97
CA GLY A 506 10.67 15.85 -8.19
C GLY A 506 9.72 16.14 -9.36
N PRO A 507 9.62 17.40 -9.80
CA PRO A 507 8.76 17.81 -10.90
C PRO A 507 9.29 17.32 -12.25
N GLY A 508 8.40 17.14 -13.21
CA GLY A 508 8.77 16.91 -14.61
C GLY A 508 8.93 18.24 -15.36
N PRO A 509 9.00 18.23 -16.69
CA PRO A 509 9.09 19.44 -17.51
C PRO A 509 7.97 20.42 -17.16
N LEU A 510 8.34 21.69 -17.00
CA LEU A 510 7.44 22.79 -16.67
C LEU A 510 7.69 23.94 -17.65
N PRO A 511 6.66 24.70 -18.04
CA PRO A 511 6.80 25.79 -18.99
C PRO A 511 7.69 26.91 -18.45
N GLY A 512 8.24 27.74 -19.34
CA GLY A 512 8.95 28.96 -18.98
C GLY A 512 10.22 28.75 -18.15
N THR A 513 10.57 29.79 -17.40
CA THR A 513 11.77 29.83 -16.57
C THR A 513 11.47 30.42 -15.20
N ILE A 514 12.15 29.93 -14.17
CA ILE A 514 12.18 30.53 -12.83
C ILE A 514 13.64 30.95 -12.58
N SER A 515 13.85 32.22 -12.25
CA SER A 515 15.19 32.79 -12.02
C SER A 515 16.20 32.53 -13.14
N GLY A 516 15.74 32.54 -14.40
CA GLY A 516 16.59 32.37 -15.60
C GLY A 516 16.96 30.93 -15.95
N LEU A 517 16.50 29.94 -15.17
CA LEU A 517 16.64 28.50 -15.48
C LEU A 517 15.29 27.92 -15.89
N ALA A 518 15.30 26.84 -16.68
CA ALA A 518 14.07 26.09 -16.98
C ALA A 518 13.36 25.72 -15.67
N SER A 519 12.04 25.94 -15.57
CA SER A 519 11.31 25.91 -14.30
C SER A 519 11.54 24.63 -13.48
N CYS A 520 11.54 23.45 -14.12
CA CYS A 520 11.86 22.17 -13.46
C CYS A 520 13.25 22.18 -12.80
N GLN A 521 14.28 22.59 -13.56
CA GLN A 521 15.65 22.65 -13.05
C GLN A 521 15.78 23.69 -11.93
N ALA A 522 15.13 24.85 -12.06
CA ALA A 522 15.15 25.89 -11.05
C ALA A 522 14.60 25.40 -9.70
N LEU A 523 13.47 24.68 -9.71
CA LEU A 523 12.88 24.08 -8.51
C LEU A 523 13.81 23.01 -7.90
N ASN A 524 14.43 22.18 -8.75
CA ASN A 524 15.38 21.16 -8.29
C ASN A 524 16.65 21.78 -7.70
N VAL A 525 17.19 22.85 -8.29
CA VAL A 525 18.32 23.61 -7.72
C VAL A 525 17.95 24.21 -6.38
N SER A 526 16.73 24.78 -6.26
CA SER A 526 16.23 25.32 -4.99
C SER A 526 16.12 24.25 -3.91
N THR A 527 15.79 23.01 -4.29
CA THR A 527 15.68 21.89 -3.36
C THR A 527 17.07 21.36 -2.98
N LEU A 528 17.92 21.08 -3.97
CA LEU A 528 19.24 20.47 -3.77
C LEU A 528 20.29 21.44 -3.23
N GLY A 529 20.05 22.74 -3.32
CA GLY A 529 21.00 23.79 -2.92
C GLY A 529 22.23 23.93 -3.83
N THR A 530 22.25 23.24 -4.97
CA THR A 530 23.35 23.28 -5.95
C THR A 530 22.85 23.02 -7.37
N ALA A 531 23.49 23.65 -8.35
CA ALA A 531 23.23 23.44 -9.78
C ALA A 531 24.03 22.27 -10.38
N GLU A 532 25.00 21.71 -9.65
CA GLU A 532 25.94 20.71 -10.16
C GLU A 532 25.47 19.26 -9.94
N ALA A 533 24.41 19.05 -9.15
CA ALA A 533 23.91 17.72 -8.85
C ALA A 533 23.18 17.10 -10.06
N ASN A 534 23.46 15.82 -10.34
CA ASN A 534 22.84 15.10 -11.46
C ASN A 534 21.30 15.16 -11.44
N ASN A 535 20.69 15.10 -10.26
CA ASN A 535 19.22 15.09 -10.12
C ASN A 535 18.57 16.45 -10.43
N VAL A 536 19.36 17.52 -10.67
CA VAL A 536 18.84 18.81 -11.15
C VAL A 536 18.09 18.63 -12.48
N SER A 537 18.63 17.83 -13.40
CA SER A 537 18.05 17.61 -14.73
C SER A 537 17.59 16.18 -15.00
N ARG A 538 18.07 15.19 -14.24
CA ARG A 538 17.84 13.75 -14.51
C ARG A 538 16.37 13.36 -14.68
N TYR A 539 15.48 13.97 -13.90
CA TYR A 539 14.04 13.63 -13.85
C TYR A 539 13.14 14.73 -14.42
N CYS A 540 13.74 15.76 -15.05
CA CYS A 540 13.03 16.78 -15.81
C CYS A 540 12.60 16.25 -17.19
N GLU A 541 11.87 15.15 -17.21
CA GLU A 541 11.34 14.44 -18.38
C GLU A 541 9.89 13.97 -18.11
N ASN A 542 9.19 13.55 -19.16
CA ASN A 542 7.78 13.13 -19.08
C ASN A 542 7.58 11.66 -18.68
N ASP A 543 8.66 10.97 -18.32
CA ASP A 543 8.62 9.55 -17.94
C ASP A 543 8.31 9.39 -16.44
N GLY A 544 7.92 8.17 -16.03
CA GLY A 544 7.60 7.85 -14.64
C GLY A 544 6.19 8.22 -14.18
N TYR A 545 5.42 8.92 -15.03
CA TYR A 545 4.01 9.24 -14.79
C TYR A 545 3.10 8.17 -15.37
N THR A 546 1.86 8.07 -14.88
CA THR A 546 0.84 7.16 -15.44
C THR A 546 0.78 7.28 -16.95
N THR A 547 0.82 6.14 -17.64
CA THR A 547 0.67 6.04 -19.10
C THR A 547 -0.73 5.55 -19.46
N SER A 548 -1.13 5.73 -20.72
CA SER A 548 -2.42 5.22 -21.20
C SER A 548 -2.49 3.69 -21.16
N ASP A 549 -1.37 3.02 -21.37
CA ASP A 549 -1.27 1.56 -21.33
C ASP A 549 -0.09 1.17 -20.44
N ALA A 550 -0.28 0.15 -19.62
CA ALA A 550 0.78 -0.46 -18.82
C ALA A 550 0.55 -1.96 -18.70
N TRP A 551 1.62 -2.76 -18.77
CA TRP A 551 1.49 -4.21 -18.64
C TRP A 551 2.72 -4.87 -18.04
N GLY A 552 2.50 -6.06 -17.51
CA GLY A 552 3.55 -6.89 -16.94
C GLY A 552 3.09 -8.32 -16.75
N TYR A 553 4.00 -9.14 -16.24
CA TYR A 553 3.70 -10.53 -15.93
C TYR A 553 4.34 -10.95 -14.61
N ARG A 554 3.75 -11.99 -14.02
CA ARG A 554 4.20 -12.68 -12.82
C ARG A 554 4.29 -14.16 -13.13
N ALA A 555 5.30 -14.83 -12.61
CA ALA A 555 5.43 -16.27 -12.73
C ALA A 555 5.92 -16.87 -11.42
N ARG A 556 5.41 -18.04 -11.06
CA ARG A 556 5.86 -18.80 -9.90
C ARG A 556 6.01 -20.28 -10.27
N ALA A 557 7.17 -20.82 -9.95
CA ALA A 557 7.49 -22.24 -10.08
C ALA A 557 7.69 -22.82 -8.67
N ILE A 558 7.05 -23.95 -8.38
CA ILE A 558 7.13 -24.65 -7.09
C ILE A 558 7.41 -26.13 -7.36
N TRP A 559 8.47 -26.67 -6.78
CA TRP A 559 8.79 -28.09 -6.87
C TRP A 559 8.38 -28.79 -5.58
N ASP A 560 7.60 -29.86 -5.67
CA ASP A 560 7.19 -30.66 -4.52
C ASP A 560 8.09 -31.91 -4.41
N TYR A 561 8.92 -31.96 -3.38
CA TYR A 561 9.69 -33.15 -2.98
C TYR A 561 9.11 -33.70 -1.68
N ASN A 562 8.47 -34.85 -1.74
CA ASN A 562 7.87 -35.47 -0.56
C ASN A 562 8.86 -36.43 0.13
N ASP A 563 8.75 -36.51 1.45
CA ASP A 563 9.57 -37.37 2.33
C ASP A 563 11.08 -37.32 2.01
N VAL A 564 11.64 -36.12 1.89
CA VAL A 564 13.06 -35.92 1.56
C VAL A 564 13.94 -36.46 2.69
N PHE A 565 13.56 -36.18 3.93
CA PHE A 565 14.19 -36.75 5.11
C PHE A 565 13.22 -36.78 6.29
N MET A 566 13.14 -37.91 6.99
CA MET A 566 12.38 -38.05 8.23
C MET A 566 10.91 -37.59 8.13
N GLY A 567 10.22 -37.77 7.00
CA GLY A 567 8.84 -37.31 6.80
C GLY A 567 8.69 -35.81 6.51
N VAL A 568 9.78 -35.10 6.25
CA VAL A 568 9.76 -33.68 5.86
C VAL A 568 9.60 -33.55 4.35
N ASN A 569 8.57 -32.82 3.93
CA ASN A 569 8.38 -32.41 2.55
C ASN A 569 9.12 -31.09 2.31
N LEU A 570 9.81 -30.95 1.18
CA LEU A 570 10.47 -29.71 0.78
C LEU A 570 9.82 -29.14 -0.48
N LYS A 571 9.57 -27.83 -0.46
CA LYS A 571 8.96 -27.08 -1.55
C LYS A 571 9.86 -25.90 -1.98
N PRO A 572 10.96 -26.14 -2.71
CA PRO A 572 11.71 -25.06 -3.34
C PRO A 572 10.82 -24.29 -4.31
N SER A 573 10.98 -22.98 -4.38
CA SER A 573 10.20 -22.13 -5.28
C SER A 573 11.00 -20.96 -5.84
N VAL A 574 10.58 -20.53 -7.03
CA VAL A 574 11.06 -19.31 -7.69
C VAL A 574 9.84 -18.48 -8.06
N ALA A 575 9.79 -17.23 -7.60
CA ALA A 575 8.82 -16.25 -8.06
C ALA A 575 9.55 -15.16 -8.86
N TRP A 576 8.95 -14.74 -9.96
CA TRP A 576 9.46 -13.74 -10.87
C TRP A 576 8.37 -12.70 -11.15
N SER A 577 8.76 -11.42 -11.14
CA SER A 577 7.92 -10.33 -11.57
C SER A 577 8.67 -9.42 -12.53
N HIS A 578 8.00 -9.01 -13.60
CA HIS A 578 8.50 -8.00 -14.52
C HIS A 578 7.37 -7.08 -14.96
N ASP A 579 7.54 -5.80 -14.68
CA ASP A 579 6.71 -4.71 -15.17
C ASP A 579 7.33 -4.23 -16.48
N VAL A 580 6.72 -4.57 -17.60
CA VAL A 580 7.43 -4.54 -18.90
C VAL A 580 7.44 -3.15 -19.49
N ASP A 581 6.27 -2.52 -19.58
CA ASP A 581 6.08 -1.23 -20.24
C ASP A 581 4.96 -0.44 -19.57
N GLY A 582 5.15 0.88 -19.48
CA GLY A 582 4.18 1.81 -18.92
C GLY A 582 4.11 1.85 -17.39
N TYR A 583 3.32 2.80 -16.89
CA TYR A 583 3.09 3.05 -15.46
C TYR A 583 1.58 3.03 -15.18
N SER A 584 1.15 2.11 -14.32
CA SER A 584 -0.26 2.02 -13.91
C SER A 584 -0.71 3.24 -13.10
N PRO A 585 -2.02 3.57 -13.11
CA PRO A 585 -2.57 4.64 -12.27
C PRO A 585 -2.43 4.29 -10.79
N GLY A 586 -1.99 5.26 -9.98
CA GLY A 586 -2.00 5.17 -8.52
C GLY A 586 -3.28 5.74 -7.89
N PRO A 587 -3.55 5.46 -6.60
CA PRO A 587 -2.74 4.65 -5.68
C PRO A 587 -2.85 3.15 -6.00
N GLY A 588 -1.91 2.33 -5.52
CA GLY A 588 -1.94 0.87 -5.75
C GLY A 588 -1.58 0.45 -7.17
N ALA A 589 -0.67 1.15 -7.84
CA ALA A 589 -0.25 0.85 -9.21
C ALA A 589 0.32 -0.58 -9.35
N ASN A 590 -0.16 -1.33 -10.35
CA ASN A 590 0.29 -2.70 -10.62
C ASN A 590 1.66 -2.76 -11.31
N PHE A 591 1.94 -1.84 -12.24
CA PHE A 591 3.12 -1.86 -13.10
C PHE A 591 3.89 -0.53 -13.04
N GLU A 592 5.21 -0.62 -12.86
CA GLU A 592 6.18 0.46 -13.06
C GLU A 592 7.24 0.02 -14.07
N GLU A 593 7.31 0.67 -15.24
CA GLU A 593 8.16 0.28 -16.36
C GLU A 593 9.59 -0.12 -15.96
N GLY A 594 9.98 -1.33 -16.41
CA GLY A 594 11.30 -1.91 -16.24
C GLY A 594 11.55 -2.51 -14.86
N ARG A 595 10.68 -2.33 -13.87
CA ARG A 595 10.85 -2.88 -12.53
C ARG A 595 10.79 -4.41 -12.56
N LYS A 596 11.76 -5.06 -11.91
CA LYS A 596 11.84 -6.51 -11.78
C LYS A 596 12.05 -6.92 -10.34
N ALA A 597 11.58 -8.13 -10.03
CA ALA A 597 11.92 -8.79 -8.78
C ALA A 597 12.03 -10.29 -8.99
N VAL A 598 12.92 -10.92 -8.23
CA VAL A 598 13.03 -12.38 -8.14
C VAL A 598 13.03 -12.78 -6.67
N SER A 599 12.25 -13.79 -6.33
CA SER A 599 12.23 -14.40 -5.01
C SER A 599 12.59 -15.88 -5.12
N LEU A 600 13.55 -16.33 -4.32
CA LEU A 600 13.96 -17.71 -4.19
C LEU A 600 13.56 -18.18 -2.79
N GLY A 601 12.78 -19.25 -2.72
CA GLY A 601 12.26 -19.76 -1.46
C GLY A 601 12.47 -21.26 -1.31
N VAL A 602 12.51 -21.73 -0.07
CA VAL A 602 12.32 -23.13 0.28
C VAL A 602 11.42 -23.22 1.49
N ASP A 603 10.30 -23.91 1.33
CA ASP A 603 9.42 -24.26 2.43
C ASP A 603 9.67 -25.73 2.83
N ALA A 604 9.64 -26.00 4.13
CA ALA A 604 9.71 -27.33 4.70
C ALA A 604 8.46 -27.57 5.54
N GLU A 605 7.82 -28.71 5.34
CA GLU A 605 6.57 -29.08 6.01
C GLU A 605 6.72 -30.46 6.66
N TYR A 606 6.37 -30.56 7.94
CA TYR A 606 6.42 -31.80 8.70
C TYR A 606 5.06 -32.12 9.30
N GLN A 607 4.51 -33.27 8.90
CA GLN A 607 3.20 -33.80 9.35
C GLN A 607 2.01 -32.85 9.11
N ASN A 608 2.11 -31.89 8.19
CA ASN A 608 1.13 -30.82 7.95
C ASN A 608 0.85 -29.93 9.18
N THR A 609 1.66 -30.06 10.24
CA THR A 609 1.52 -29.33 11.50
C THR A 609 2.58 -28.25 11.59
N TYR A 610 3.85 -28.60 11.31
CA TYR A 610 4.98 -27.69 11.48
C TYR A 610 5.49 -27.23 10.13
N THR A 611 5.71 -25.94 9.99
CA THR A 611 6.25 -25.33 8.77
C THR A 611 7.52 -24.54 9.08
N ALA A 612 8.46 -24.54 8.15
CA ALA A 612 9.61 -23.65 8.14
C ALA A 612 9.76 -23.06 6.74
N SER A 613 10.02 -21.76 6.63
CA SER A 613 10.18 -21.08 5.34
C SER A 613 11.42 -20.21 5.38
N LEU A 614 12.27 -20.32 4.36
CA LEU A 614 13.40 -19.44 4.11
C LEU A 614 13.28 -18.87 2.70
N SER A 615 13.32 -17.54 2.57
CA SER A 615 13.27 -16.88 1.27
C SER A 615 14.25 -15.72 1.17
N TYR A 616 14.68 -15.44 -0.06
CA TYR A 616 15.45 -14.27 -0.44
C TYR A 616 14.78 -13.58 -1.63
N THR A 617 14.53 -12.28 -1.50
CA THR A 617 13.93 -11.46 -2.56
C THR A 617 14.89 -10.35 -2.95
N ASN A 618 15.10 -10.20 -4.26
CA ASN A 618 15.88 -9.13 -4.86
C ASN A 618 15.03 -8.32 -5.83
N PHE A 619 15.09 -6.99 -5.70
CA PHE A 619 14.47 -6.00 -6.56
C PHE A 619 15.56 -5.32 -7.41
N PHE A 620 15.28 -5.09 -8.69
CA PHE A 620 16.26 -4.48 -9.60
C PHE A 620 15.57 -3.86 -10.83
N ASP A 621 16.33 -3.03 -11.54
CA ASP A 621 15.86 -2.20 -12.66
C ASP A 621 14.68 -1.27 -12.26
N GLY A 622 14.12 -0.55 -13.24
CA GLY A 622 13.06 0.45 -13.03
C GLY A 622 13.60 1.83 -12.67
N LYS A 623 13.56 2.79 -13.61
CA LYS A 623 14.15 4.13 -13.42
C LYS A 623 13.47 4.95 -12.31
N TYR A 624 12.17 4.74 -12.12
CA TYR A 624 11.30 5.47 -11.20
C TYR A 624 10.80 4.60 -10.04
N THR A 625 11.49 3.49 -9.77
CA THR A 625 11.12 2.63 -8.66
C THR A 625 11.70 3.12 -7.34
N THR A 626 10.96 2.90 -6.25
CA THR A 626 11.37 3.23 -4.88
C THR A 626 11.75 2.00 -4.06
N VAL A 627 11.79 0.82 -4.69
CA VAL A 627 12.06 -0.46 -4.00
C VAL A 627 13.38 -1.12 -4.38
N ASP A 628 14.22 -0.45 -5.20
CA ASP A 628 15.48 -1.03 -5.71
C ASP A 628 16.56 -1.31 -4.63
N ASP A 629 16.35 -0.81 -3.42
CA ASP A 629 17.20 -1.06 -2.26
C ASP A 629 16.49 -1.82 -1.12
N ARG A 630 15.38 -2.50 -1.44
CA ARG A 630 14.55 -3.25 -0.48
C ARG A 630 14.81 -4.75 -0.48
N ASP A 631 15.96 -5.22 -0.97
CA ASP A 631 16.32 -6.64 -0.96
C ASP A 631 16.34 -7.21 0.46
N PHE A 632 15.79 -8.41 0.65
CA PHE A 632 15.69 -9.00 1.97
C PHE A 632 15.76 -10.52 2.00
N VAL A 633 16.14 -11.05 3.16
CA VAL A 633 15.96 -12.46 3.54
C VAL A 633 14.86 -12.53 4.60
N ALA A 634 13.97 -13.53 4.51
CA ALA A 634 12.97 -13.83 5.54
C ALA A 634 13.08 -15.29 5.98
N LEU A 635 12.94 -15.52 7.29
CA LEU A 635 12.88 -16.84 7.90
C LEU A 635 11.67 -16.90 8.82
N SER A 636 10.83 -17.93 8.70
CA SER A 636 9.69 -18.14 9.60
C SER A 636 9.49 -19.61 9.95
N PHE A 637 8.94 -19.85 11.14
CA PHE A 637 8.49 -21.15 11.62
C PHE A 637 7.02 -21.04 12.03
N GLY A 638 6.20 -21.97 11.59
CA GLY A 638 4.77 -22.02 11.86
C GLY A 638 4.34 -23.34 12.49
N MET A 639 3.21 -23.29 13.19
CA MET A 639 2.53 -24.44 13.76
C MET A 639 1.03 -24.28 13.59
N ASN A 640 0.40 -25.22 12.90
CA ASN A 640 -1.04 -25.28 12.67
C ASN A 640 -1.64 -26.42 13.47
N PHE A 641 -2.77 -26.18 14.11
CA PHE A 641 -3.52 -27.21 14.82
C PHE A 641 -5.01 -26.99 14.75
#